data_AF-A0A1G6DBD1-F1
#
_entry.id   AF-A0A1G6DBD1-F1
#
_cell.length_a   1.000
_cell.length_b   1.000
_cell.length_c   1.000
_cell.angle_alpha   90.00
_cell.angle_beta   90.00
_cell.angle_gamma   90.00
#
_symmetry.space_group_name_H-M   'P 1'
#
loop_
_entity.id
_entity.type
_entity.pdbx_description
1 polymer ?
#
loop_
_entity_poly.entity_id
_entity_poly.type
_entity_poly.pdbx_seq_one_letter_code
_entity_poly.pdbx_strand_id
1 'polypeptide(L)'
;MPDSTQHPPTCAPLPTMDGAHVQRYRHFRDLLNHGQVSLLLIAELEQLYYDIRPFTLPRLERDADRLLAKVQAMIFSLENMTREKEIDYRNSYLHGTLKSIERSIRDELRPYFRLPTTEFILHLEDVSANHGRAVGAKAANLAKLQRDLSFPVPRGFVVTTAAFHAFWAKTGLQDRIESEMAEVDTENPKALEVIGRKIRSWIMETPLPDDLEMAITQSGMTLTQEGSTSRLAVRSSAVGEDTETSFAGQYESVLNVSLKELIRAYKTVVASKYSAAALSYRLHHGLDDRETPMAVLILEMIEPQLSGVAYTADPVTEDQQSMRISAVSGLGGGLVGGSSSPDWSWRLEKKSFGILEESFHGQDSGLMKTDGLDRKLLSNLWRLTLRMEIFFQRPLDIEWAVDAENHLYFLQARPLLVVKTDAGSVVELSDEQLDHPVLLDGGQCASGGVAAGRVMILDATELEIPEESLQHMAQDSILVSPTASTALTPMVGMVRGIVTDVGSTASHLASVAREFGVPALFNTGQATKILKQGQEITLWASRGRIYHGVVEELARNIKPLKRPVFASPGHLRMQRLLDLISPLNLTDPLAPEFQKARCLTLHDIIRYCHEQSVQEMFAFGKDVDAAQHALRLKVSIPVQLYALDLDDGFRTGLTTCDEINVHDVASVPFQALWQGLAHPGLNWTSNIASSARGFLSLVSTNPESGREDALGGASYAFVSRDYLNLNIRFGYHLATVDALCGPDPELNYVTLHFAGGVAPYFSRSLRAQYMAEVLKRLGYTVTLRGDLIEASQKRLDQTSLQFVLDQTGRLLGSARLLDMAMNSPEQVVEFTDAFFEGRYDYHQPADPDAPETYYLINGYWRKVTDAQEDAVLQDGSQFASLGSVAAAQTMGRLIGKRYQEFLDTIEAYYYFPLAIAKDSLMGNGVAHVQVKPVSGDIDQAGGLAFGIRDWDNYFVFRINALEDNAILFEFRNGKRLQRQEVEIPIAAGSWHDLRVEHGDGEIRAYLNDSPIMTHQADRPLQGYVGLWTKADSVTLFRKLQLQKMSTG
;
A
#
# COMPACT_ATOMS: atom_id res chain seq x y z
N MET A 1 28.68 -70.81 7.74
CA MET A 1 27.87 -69.90 8.59
C MET A 1 28.86 -69.03 9.35
N PRO A 2 28.99 -67.76 8.95
CA PRO A 2 28.39 -66.70 9.74
C PRO A 2 27.42 -65.82 8.95
N ASP A 3 26.60 -65.12 9.72
CA ASP A 3 25.34 -64.44 9.45
C ASP A 3 25.22 -63.55 8.21
N SER A 4 24.21 -63.89 7.41
CA SER A 4 23.50 -62.99 6.52
C SER A 4 22.37 -62.29 7.29
N THR A 5 22.64 -61.13 7.87
CA THR A 5 21.61 -60.19 8.33
C THR A 5 21.95 -58.79 7.83
N GLN A 6 21.74 -58.56 6.53
CA GLN A 6 21.58 -57.20 6.02
C GLN A 6 20.27 -56.66 6.57
N HIS A 7 20.36 -55.74 7.53
CA HIS A 7 19.22 -54.89 7.91
C HIS A 7 18.75 -54.10 6.67
N PRO A 8 17.43 -53.95 6.45
CA PRO A 8 16.93 -53.05 5.40
C PRO A 8 17.42 -51.63 5.67
N PRO A 9 17.74 -50.82 4.63
CA PRO A 9 18.16 -49.44 4.82
C PRO A 9 17.08 -48.69 5.60
N THR A 10 17.46 -48.12 6.77
CA THR A 10 16.59 -47.24 7.54
C THR A 10 16.31 -45.98 6.73
N CYS A 11 15.06 -45.82 6.30
CA CYS A 11 14.60 -44.64 5.57
C CYS A 11 14.68 -43.42 6.48
N ALA A 12 15.33 -42.36 6.01
CA ALA A 12 15.46 -41.09 6.71
C ALA A 12 14.68 -40.00 5.94
N PRO A 13 14.20 -38.93 6.60
CA PRO A 13 13.69 -37.75 5.91
C PRO A 13 14.73 -37.22 4.92
N LEU A 14 14.28 -36.59 3.85
CA LEU A 14 15.18 -36.02 2.85
C LEU A 14 16.13 -34.99 3.46
N PRO A 15 17.43 -35.00 3.08
CA PRO A 15 18.39 -34.03 3.56
C PRO A 15 18.03 -32.63 3.05
N THR A 16 17.74 -31.71 3.98
CA THR A 16 17.72 -30.28 3.70
C THR A 16 19.15 -29.74 3.68
N MET A 17 19.42 -28.66 2.95
CA MET A 17 20.71 -27.98 3.06
C MET A 17 20.95 -27.50 4.51
N ASP A 18 22.09 -27.85 5.10
CA ASP A 18 22.46 -27.36 6.44
C ASP A 18 23.01 -25.93 6.42
N GLY A 19 22.72 -25.19 7.50
CA GLY A 19 23.47 -24.03 7.98
C GLY A 19 23.39 -22.76 7.12
N ALA A 20 24.26 -22.62 6.13
CA ALA A 20 24.59 -21.33 5.51
C ALA A 20 23.65 -20.92 4.36
N HIS A 21 23.28 -21.85 3.48
CA HIS A 21 22.49 -21.54 2.27
C HIS A 21 21.02 -21.24 2.59
N VAL A 22 20.44 -22.02 3.51
CA VAL A 22 19.08 -21.76 4.03
C VAL A 22 19.04 -20.43 4.78
N GLN A 23 20.08 -20.10 5.55
CA GLN A 23 20.18 -18.79 6.20
C GLN A 23 20.25 -17.64 5.19
N ARG A 24 21.02 -17.79 4.11
CA ARG A 24 21.11 -16.80 3.03
C ARG A 24 19.76 -16.57 2.34
N TYR A 25 19.04 -17.64 2.01
CA TYR A 25 17.68 -17.54 1.45
C TYR A 25 16.70 -16.85 2.43
N ARG A 26 16.74 -17.22 3.71
CA ARG A 26 15.92 -16.56 4.74
C ARG A 26 16.21 -15.07 4.84
N HIS A 27 17.49 -14.67 4.85
CA HIS A 27 17.88 -13.27 4.86
C HIS A 27 17.42 -12.53 3.59
N PHE A 28 17.49 -13.16 2.42
CA PHE A 28 16.93 -12.59 1.19
C PHE A 28 15.42 -12.31 1.33
N ARG A 29 14.64 -13.29 1.81
CA ARG A 29 13.20 -13.12 2.03
C ARG A 29 12.90 -12.03 3.06
N ASP A 30 13.65 -12.00 4.16
CA ASP A 30 13.49 -10.96 5.19
C ASP A 30 13.81 -9.57 4.62
N LEU A 31 14.82 -9.44 3.78
CA LEU A 31 15.16 -8.20 3.09
C LEU A 31 14.02 -7.72 2.19
N LEU A 32 13.43 -8.60 1.39
CA LEU A 32 12.30 -8.28 0.53
C LEU A 32 11.08 -7.81 1.35
N ASN A 33 10.75 -8.53 2.42
CA ASN A 33 9.67 -8.18 3.33
C ASN A 33 9.90 -6.80 3.99
N HIS A 34 11.12 -6.51 4.44
CA HIS A 34 11.47 -5.21 5.00
C HIS A 34 11.40 -4.09 3.95
N GLY A 35 11.81 -4.36 2.71
CA GLY A 35 11.69 -3.42 1.58
C GLY A 35 10.24 -3.05 1.30
N GLN A 36 9.34 -4.03 1.22
CA GLN A 36 7.91 -3.81 1.00
C GLN A 36 7.30 -2.93 2.09
N VAL A 37 7.51 -3.27 3.36
CA VAL A 37 7.00 -2.48 4.49
C VAL A 37 7.57 -1.06 4.46
N SER A 38 8.82 -0.89 4.05
CA SER A 38 9.44 0.43 3.94
C SER A 38 8.77 1.28 2.86
N LEU A 39 8.49 0.71 1.68
CA LEU A 39 7.79 1.42 0.60
C LEU A 39 6.35 1.81 0.99
N LEU A 40 5.64 0.94 1.71
CA LEU A 40 4.31 1.26 2.25
C LEU A 40 4.36 2.45 3.22
N LEU A 41 5.33 2.46 4.15
CA LEU A 41 5.52 3.59 5.08
C LEU A 41 5.87 4.89 4.35
N ILE A 42 6.69 4.83 3.29
CA ILE A 42 6.98 6.02 2.46
C ILE A 42 5.70 6.54 1.81
N ALA A 43 4.89 5.66 1.22
CA ALA A 43 3.62 6.04 0.59
C ALA A 43 2.63 6.65 1.60
N GLU A 44 2.52 6.10 2.81
CA GLU A 44 1.70 6.66 3.89
C GLU A 44 2.14 8.09 4.27
N LEU A 45 3.45 8.32 4.38
CA LEU A 45 4.03 9.63 4.67
C LEU A 45 3.78 10.64 3.52
N GLU A 46 3.97 10.21 2.27
CA GLU A 46 3.67 11.03 1.09
C GLU A 46 2.19 11.39 1.03
N GLN A 47 1.31 10.44 1.29
CA GLN A 47 -0.13 10.67 1.29
C GLN A 47 -0.53 11.71 2.36
N LEU A 48 0.01 11.61 3.58
CA LEU A 48 -0.23 12.61 4.62
C LEU A 48 0.16 14.04 4.17
N TYR A 49 1.25 14.16 3.42
CA TYR A 49 1.72 15.44 2.88
C TYR A 49 0.86 15.96 1.73
N TYR A 50 0.62 15.15 0.70
CA TYR A 50 -0.08 15.56 -0.52
C TYR A 50 -1.60 15.73 -0.33
N ASP A 51 -2.22 14.93 0.54
CA ASP A 51 -3.64 15.06 0.88
C ASP A 51 -3.89 16.24 1.85
N ILE A 52 -2.83 16.90 2.35
CA ILE A 52 -2.92 18.05 3.25
C ILE A 52 -3.67 17.65 4.55
N ARG A 53 -3.46 16.41 5.01
CA ARG A 53 -4.16 15.90 6.21
C ARG A 53 -3.53 16.46 7.48
N PRO A 54 -4.32 16.81 8.50
CA PRO A 54 -3.77 17.16 9.81
C PRO A 54 -3.02 15.96 10.39
N PHE A 55 -1.85 16.17 10.98
CA PHE A 55 -1.05 15.10 11.59
C PHE A 55 -0.42 15.58 12.91
N THR A 56 0.03 14.62 13.72
CA THR A 56 0.78 14.89 14.94
C THR A 56 2.26 14.61 14.71
N LEU A 57 3.13 15.40 15.34
CA LEU A 57 4.57 15.13 15.32
C LEU A 57 4.95 13.79 15.96
N PRO A 58 4.35 13.36 17.10
CA PRO A 58 4.57 12.01 17.64
C PRO A 58 4.26 10.88 16.65
N ARG A 59 3.19 11.01 15.83
CA ARG A 59 2.90 10.02 14.77
C ARG A 59 4.01 10.00 13.72
N LEU A 60 4.45 11.18 13.28
CA LEU A 60 5.52 11.32 12.30
C LEU A 60 6.86 10.76 12.82
N GLU A 61 7.19 11.01 14.09
CA GLU A 61 8.34 10.43 14.78
C GLU A 61 8.27 8.89 14.80
N ARG A 62 7.12 8.33 15.18
CA ARG A 62 6.88 6.88 15.19
C ARG A 62 7.03 6.26 13.80
N ASP A 63 6.42 6.86 12.78
CA ASP A 63 6.41 6.31 11.42
C ASP A 63 7.82 6.41 10.79
N ALA A 64 8.56 7.50 11.05
CA ALA A 64 9.97 7.63 10.68
C ALA A 64 10.86 6.59 11.39
N ASP A 65 10.63 6.32 12.69
CA ASP A 65 11.35 5.29 13.45
C ASP A 65 11.11 3.88 12.92
N ARG A 66 9.86 3.57 12.60
CA ARG A 66 9.51 2.29 11.97
C ARG A 66 10.22 2.14 10.63
N LEU A 67 10.24 3.19 9.80
CA LEU A 67 10.92 3.17 8.51
C LEU A 67 12.44 2.98 8.68
N LEU A 68 13.09 3.76 9.54
CA LEU A 68 14.52 3.64 9.83
C LEU A 68 14.89 2.23 10.31
N ALA A 69 14.08 1.64 11.21
CA ALA A 69 14.30 0.28 11.71
C ALA A 69 14.18 -0.77 10.59
N LYS A 70 13.23 -0.62 9.66
CA LYS A 70 13.08 -1.53 8.52
C LYS A 70 14.23 -1.40 7.53
N VAL A 71 14.66 -0.18 7.21
CA VAL A 71 15.84 0.06 6.36
C VAL A 71 17.10 -0.51 7.01
N GLN A 72 17.28 -0.33 8.32
CA GLN A 72 18.40 -0.94 9.05
C GLN A 72 18.36 -2.48 8.98
N ALA A 73 17.18 -3.07 9.14
CA ALA A 73 17.01 -4.52 9.03
C ALA A 73 17.29 -5.02 7.60
N MET A 74 16.96 -4.25 6.54
CA MET A 74 17.35 -4.58 5.17
C MET A 74 18.87 -4.62 4.99
N ILE A 75 19.59 -3.61 5.50
CA ILE A 75 21.06 -3.58 5.44
C ILE A 75 21.63 -4.80 6.16
N PHE A 76 21.12 -5.11 7.35
CA PHE A 76 21.54 -6.28 8.12
C PHE A 76 21.28 -7.61 7.37
N SER A 77 20.12 -7.77 6.74
CA SER A 77 19.84 -8.97 5.95
C SER A 77 20.78 -9.10 4.75
N LEU A 78 21.05 -8.00 4.03
CA LEU A 78 22.00 -8.00 2.91
C LEU A 78 23.41 -8.40 3.38
N GLU A 79 23.85 -7.89 4.52
CA GLU A 79 25.15 -8.22 5.13
C GLU A 79 25.28 -9.73 5.39
N ASN A 80 24.25 -10.33 5.98
CA ASN A 80 24.29 -11.75 6.31
C ASN A 80 24.13 -12.65 5.08
N MET A 81 23.68 -12.14 3.93
CA MET A 81 23.71 -12.87 2.66
C MET A 81 25.13 -13.02 2.10
N THR A 82 26.03 -12.06 2.33
CA THR A 82 27.34 -11.92 1.65
C THR A 82 28.53 -12.61 2.35
N ARG A 83 28.29 -13.49 3.34
CA ARG A 83 29.35 -14.10 4.16
C ARG A 83 30.18 -15.12 3.38
N GLU A 84 31.21 -14.67 2.65
CA GLU A 84 32.49 -15.40 2.54
C GLU A 84 33.69 -14.61 1.98
N LYS A 85 33.54 -13.41 1.40
CA LYS A 85 34.70 -12.59 1.00
C LYS A 85 34.47 -11.09 1.26
N GLU A 86 35.30 -10.50 2.10
CA GLU A 86 35.37 -9.08 2.53
C GLU A 86 34.45 -8.65 3.68
N ILE A 87 34.76 -9.12 4.88
CA ILE A 87 34.07 -8.74 6.12
C ILE A 87 34.41 -7.33 6.66
N ASP A 88 35.39 -6.58 6.11
CA ASP A 88 35.92 -5.42 6.87
C ASP A 88 35.81 -4.01 6.23
N TYR A 89 35.31 -3.86 4.99
CA TYR A 89 35.24 -2.51 4.35
C TYR A 89 33.97 -2.21 3.54
N ARG A 90 33.08 -3.19 3.26
CA ARG A 90 31.99 -3.00 2.30
C ARG A 90 30.75 -2.28 2.84
N ASN A 91 30.44 -2.32 4.15
CA ASN A 91 29.13 -1.85 4.66
C ASN A 91 29.14 -0.75 5.74
N SER A 92 30.32 -0.22 6.13
CA SER A 92 30.38 0.97 6.99
C SER A 92 29.74 2.20 6.34
N TYR A 93 29.71 2.22 5.00
CA TYR A 93 29.16 3.33 4.23
C TYR A 93 27.63 3.42 4.29
N LEU A 94 26.90 2.31 4.09
CA LEU A 94 25.42 2.32 4.17
C LEU A 94 24.96 2.63 5.59
N HIS A 95 25.60 2.01 6.58
CA HIS A 95 25.37 2.35 7.99
C HIS A 95 25.70 3.81 8.32
N GLY A 96 26.78 4.36 7.76
CA GLY A 96 27.15 5.76 7.92
C GLY A 96 26.15 6.73 7.28
N THR A 97 25.68 6.40 6.08
CA THR A 97 24.66 7.16 5.35
C THR A 97 23.33 7.14 6.10
N LEU A 98 22.87 5.95 6.51
CA LEU A 98 21.65 5.80 7.33
C LEU A 98 21.74 6.61 8.62
N LYS A 99 22.87 6.56 9.34
CA LYS A 99 23.08 7.37 10.56
C LYS A 99 23.08 8.88 10.30
N SER A 100 23.57 9.32 9.14
CA SER A 100 23.54 10.73 8.74
C SER A 100 22.12 11.20 8.44
N ILE A 101 21.35 10.39 7.70
CA ILE A 101 19.94 10.65 7.40
C ILE A 101 19.12 10.63 8.69
N GLU A 102 19.31 9.61 9.54
CA GLU A 102 18.67 9.52 10.86
C GLU A 102 18.91 10.79 11.67
N ARG A 103 20.15 11.26 11.79
CA ARG A 103 20.45 12.51 12.52
C ARG A 103 19.67 13.70 11.95
N SER A 104 19.61 13.82 10.63
CA SER A 104 18.91 14.92 9.96
C SER A 104 17.39 14.85 10.20
N ILE A 105 16.82 13.64 10.14
CA ILE A 105 15.42 13.38 10.50
C ILE A 105 15.15 13.76 11.96
N ARG A 106 16.02 13.36 12.89
CA ARG A 106 15.90 13.71 14.33
C ARG A 106 15.97 15.21 14.56
N ASP A 107 16.85 15.91 13.85
CA ASP A 107 17.00 17.36 13.97
C ASP A 107 15.75 18.10 13.47
N GLU A 108 15.12 17.64 12.38
CA GLU A 108 13.86 18.20 11.88
C GLU A 108 12.67 17.93 12.82
N LEU A 109 12.62 16.76 13.46
CA LEU A 109 11.54 16.39 14.39
C LEU A 109 11.66 17.06 15.76
N ARG A 110 12.82 17.62 16.09
CA ARG A 110 13.08 18.26 17.38
C ARG A 110 12.20 19.51 17.57
N PRO A 111 11.50 19.66 18.71
CA PRO A 111 10.68 20.84 18.96
C PRO A 111 11.54 22.10 19.13
N TYR A 112 11.11 23.20 18.49
CA TYR A 112 11.80 24.49 18.55
C TYR A 112 11.18 25.41 19.62
N PHE A 113 11.31 25.04 20.89
CA PHE A 113 10.95 25.92 22.01
C PHE A 113 12.11 26.06 23.00
N ARG A 114 12.65 27.28 23.12
CA ARG A 114 13.62 27.62 24.17
C ARG A 114 12.90 28.35 25.29
N LEU A 115 13.10 27.89 26.52
CA LEU A 115 12.59 28.54 27.72
C LEU A 115 13.15 29.97 27.81
N PRO A 116 12.29 31.00 27.77
CA PRO A 116 12.72 32.41 27.83
C PRO A 116 13.04 32.90 29.25
N THR A 117 12.58 32.17 30.28
CA THR A 117 12.84 32.43 31.70
C THR A 117 12.85 31.11 32.47
N THR A 118 13.42 31.11 33.67
CA THR A 118 13.34 30.02 34.65
C THR A 118 12.32 30.32 35.76
N GLU A 119 11.78 31.54 35.83
CA GLU A 119 10.85 31.96 36.88
C GLU A 119 9.45 31.40 36.63
N PHE A 120 8.80 30.89 37.67
CA PHE A 120 7.43 30.37 37.58
C PHE A 120 6.38 31.47 37.52
N ILE A 121 6.65 32.60 38.18
CA ILE A 121 5.71 33.72 38.29
C ILE A 121 6.39 34.99 37.79
N LEU A 122 5.67 35.77 36.98
CA LEU A 122 6.04 37.13 36.59
C LEU A 122 4.86 38.07 36.91
N HIS A 123 5.09 39.13 37.67
CA HIS A 123 4.08 40.17 37.87
C HIS A 123 3.90 40.97 36.58
N LEU A 124 2.67 41.44 36.31
CA LEU A 124 2.35 42.09 35.04
C LEU A 124 3.20 43.35 34.79
N GLU A 125 3.57 44.05 35.86
CA GLU A 125 4.45 45.22 35.84
C GLU A 125 5.92 44.90 35.48
N ASP A 126 6.37 43.68 35.76
CA ASP A 126 7.74 43.21 35.49
C ASP A 126 7.90 42.56 34.10
N VAL A 127 6.80 42.40 33.37
CA VAL A 127 6.83 41.80 32.04
C VAL A 127 7.52 42.76 31.06
N SER A 128 8.74 42.43 30.66
CA SER A 128 9.53 43.13 29.65
C SER A 128 9.19 42.71 28.21
N ALA A 129 9.73 43.41 27.21
CA ALA A 129 9.58 43.04 25.80
C ALA A 129 10.13 41.63 25.46
N ASN A 130 11.10 41.13 26.23
CA ASN A 130 11.72 39.82 26.01
C ASN A 130 10.89 38.66 26.59
N HIS A 131 9.90 38.95 27.44
CA HIS A 131 9.08 37.94 28.11
C HIS A 131 7.88 37.46 27.27
N GLY A 132 7.71 37.92 26.03
CA GLY A 132 6.53 37.57 25.22
C GLY A 132 6.27 36.05 25.08
N ARG A 133 7.32 35.24 24.89
CA ARG A 133 7.22 33.77 24.87
C ARG A 133 7.06 33.14 26.25
N ALA A 134 7.35 33.87 27.33
CA ALA A 134 7.25 33.39 28.71
C ALA A 134 5.82 33.52 29.24
N VAL A 135 5.14 34.61 28.88
CA VAL A 135 3.83 34.97 29.41
C VAL A 135 2.69 34.81 28.40
N GLY A 136 3.02 34.53 27.14
CA GLY A 136 2.08 34.47 26.02
C GLY A 136 1.55 35.83 25.59
N ALA A 137 0.74 35.84 24.54
CA ALA A 137 0.41 37.07 23.82
C ALA A 137 -0.52 38.00 24.60
N LYS A 138 -1.56 37.46 25.26
CA LYS A 138 -2.54 38.24 26.04
C LYS A 138 -1.89 39.02 27.17
N ALA A 139 -1.13 38.33 28.02
CA ALA A 139 -0.43 38.96 29.11
C ALA A 139 0.64 39.95 28.62
N ALA A 140 1.38 39.61 27.56
CA ALA A 140 2.37 40.52 26.98
C ALA A 140 1.74 41.81 26.43
N ASN A 141 0.56 41.73 25.80
CA ASN A 141 -0.14 42.90 25.30
C ASN A 141 -0.68 43.77 26.43
N LEU A 142 -1.26 43.18 27.48
CA LEU A 142 -1.70 43.92 28.67
C LEU A 142 -0.54 44.62 29.39
N ALA A 143 0.59 43.93 29.55
CA ALA A 143 1.79 44.52 30.12
C ALA A 143 2.31 45.72 29.30
N LYS A 144 2.27 45.65 27.96
CA LYS A 144 2.60 46.79 27.09
C LYS A 144 1.64 47.96 27.29
N LEU A 145 0.34 47.71 27.38
CA LEU A 145 -0.65 48.76 27.63
C LEU A 145 -0.39 49.47 28.97
N GLN A 146 -0.08 48.71 30.03
CA GLN A 146 0.18 49.26 31.35
C GLN A 146 1.51 50.04 31.38
N ARG A 147 2.60 49.43 30.91
CA ARG A 147 3.95 50.00 30.98
C ARG A 147 4.18 51.15 30.00
N ASP A 148 3.81 50.97 28.73
CA ASP A 148 4.21 51.88 27.65
C ASP A 148 3.18 53.00 27.40
N LEU A 149 1.90 52.75 27.72
CA LEU A 149 0.80 53.70 27.50
C LEU A 149 0.17 54.23 28.79
N SER A 150 0.56 53.70 29.95
CA SER A 150 -0.02 54.02 31.27
C SER A 150 -1.54 53.84 31.28
N PHE A 151 -2.04 52.83 30.58
CA PHE A 151 -3.46 52.55 30.50
C PHE A 151 -3.94 51.72 31.70
N PRO A 152 -5.20 51.92 32.13
CA PRO A 152 -5.74 51.22 33.27
C PRO A 152 -5.98 49.75 32.92
N VAL A 153 -5.16 48.89 33.52
CA VAL A 153 -5.24 47.42 33.41
C VAL A 153 -5.35 46.87 34.82
N PRO A 154 -6.20 45.85 35.06
CA PRO A 154 -6.29 45.22 36.38
C PRO A 154 -4.95 44.65 36.84
N ARG A 155 -4.68 44.71 38.14
CA ARG A 155 -3.46 44.12 38.72
C ARG A 155 -3.46 42.61 38.52
N GLY A 156 -2.27 42.03 38.32
CA GLY A 156 -2.15 40.59 38.15
C GLY A 156 -0.74 40.09 37.98
N PHE A 157 -0.64 38.78 37.81
CA PHE A 157 0.60 38.06 37.54
C PHE A 157 0.35 36.92 36.54
N VAL A 158 1.43 36.37 36.00
CA VAL A 158 1.40 35.30 35.01
C VAL A 158 2.15 34.10 35.55
N VAL A 159 1.49 32.93 35.52
CA VAL A 159 2.17 31.64 35.65
C VAL A 159 2.79 31.32 34.29
N THR A 160 4.12 31.31 34.24
CA THR A 160 4.87 31.34 32.98
C THR A 160 4.88 29.99 32.26
N THR A 161 5.33 29.97 31.01
CA THR A 161 5.61 28.71 30.28
C THR A 161 6.67 27.86 30.97
N ALA A 162 7.57 28.44 31.78
CA ALA A 162 8.55 27.67 32.55
C ALA A 162 7.88 26.82 33.64
N ALA A 163 6.85 27.36 34.30
CA ALA A 163 6.01 26.61 35.23
C ALA A 163 5.26 25.47 34.53
N PHE A 164 4.73 25.70 33.33
CA PHE A 164 4.10 24.65 32.52
C PHE A 164 5.07 23.51 32.21
N HIS A 165 6.27 23.81 31.71
CA HIS A 165 7.29 22.79 31.42
C HIS A 165 7.77 22.06 32.69
N ALA A 166 7.93 22.77 33.81
CA ALA A 166 8.29 22.13 35.08
C ALA A 166 7.20 21.16 35.57
N PHE A 167 5.92 21.51 35.39
CA PHE A 167 4.80 20.61 35.69
C PHE A 167 4.82 19.37 34.78
N TRP A 168 5.02 19.53 33.47
CA TRP A 168 5.10 18.42 32.52
C TRP A 168 6.26 17.47 32.83
N ALA A 169 7.47 18.01 32.99
CA ALA A 169 8.69 17.23 33.16
C ALA A 169 8.73 16.47 34.50
N LYS A 170 8.31 17.09 35.61
CA LYS A 170 8.36 16.45 36.94
C LYS A 170 7.30 15.36 37.12
N THR A 171 6.25 15.34 36.30
CA THR A 171 5.12 14.42 36.45
C THR A 171 5.05 13.31 35.39
N GLY A 172 5.86 13.39 34.34
CA GLY A 172 5.81 12.44 33.22
C GLY A 172 4.55 12.56 32.35
N LEU A 173 3.78 13.66 32.50
CA LEU A 173 2.59 13.90 31.68
C LEU A 173 2.94 14.01 30.18
N GLN A 174 4.13 14.49 29.85
CA GLN A 174 4.58 14.64 28.47
C GLN A 174 4.54 13.32 27.70
N ASP A 175 5.31 12.33 28.14
CA ASP A 175 5.44 11.03 27.45
C ASP A 175 4.09 10.33 27.30
N ARG A 176 3.23 10.45 28.33
CA ARG A 176 1.89 9.86 28.34
C ARG A 176 0.97 10.51 27.30
N ILE A 177 1.04 11.84 27.15
CA ILE A 177 0.27 12.57 26.14
C ILE A 177 0.79 12.27 24.73
N GLU A 178 2.11 12.26 24.54
CA GLU A 178 2.74 11.99 23.25
C GLU A 178 2.39 10.60 22.71
N SER A 179 2.41 9.58 23.58
CA SER A 179 2.06 8.21 23.20
C SER A 179 0.61 8.08 22.70
N GLU A 180 -0.35 8.77 23.32
CA GLU A 180 -1.74 8.75 22.86
C GLU A 180 -1.91 9.55 21.56
N MET A 181 -1.23 10.69 21.46
CA MET A 181 -1.28 11.56 20.27
C MET A 181 -0.59 10.93 19.05
N ALA A 182 0.27 9.92 19.21
CA ALA A 182 0.86 9.19 18.08
C ALA A 182 -0.15 8.26 17.38
N GLU A 183 -1.15 7.76 18.11
CA GLU A 183 -2.14 6.79 17.63
C GLU A 183 -3.48 7.42 17.24
N VAL A 184 -3.70 8.70 17.56
CA VAL A 184 -4.99 9.35 17.32
C VAL A 184 -5.27 9.54 15.83
N ASP A 185 -6.50 9.21 15.45
CA ASP A 185 -7.06 9.63 14.16
C ASP A 185 -7.40 11.13 14.23
N THR A 186 -6.56 11.94 13.59
CA THR A 186 -6.64 13.41 13.59
C THR A 186 -7.77 13.95 12.73
N GLU A 187 -8.32 13.14 11.82
CA GLU A 187 -9.42 13.53 10.94
C GLU A 187 -10.78 13.26 11.59
N ASN A 188 -10.82 12.37 12.59
CA ASN A 188 -12.04 12.01 13.30
C ASN A 188 -12.29 12.92 14.52
N PRO A 189 -13.32 13.80 14.48
CA PRO A 189 -13.61 14.71 15.59
C PRO A 189 -13.91 13.99 16.91
N LYS A 190 -14.51 12.80 16.86
CA LYS A 190 -14.83 12.00 18.04
C LYS A 190 -13.56 11.42 18.67
N ALA A 191 -12.60 10.98 17.86
CA ALA A 191 -11.30 10.53 18.35
C ALA A 191 -10.58 11.67 19.10
N LEU A 192 -10.62 12.89 18.54
CA LEU A 192 -10.09 14.09 19.19
C LEU A 192 -10.82 14.45 20.49
N GLU A 193 -12.13 14.23 20.56
CA GLU A 193 -12.89 14.46 21.79
C GLU A 193 -12.54 13.46 22.90
N VAL A 194 -12.48 12.17 22.56
CA VAL A 194 -12.14 11.09 23.50
C VAL A 194 -10.74 11.30 24.08
N ILE A 195 -9.74 11.55 23.22
CA ILE A 195 -8.37 11.78 23.68
C ILE A 195 -8.26 13.08 24.48
N GLY A 196 -8.95 14.15 24.06
CA GLY A 196 -8.96 15.42 24.77
C GLY A 196 -9.57 15.30 26.17
N ARG A 197 -10.66 14.55 26.32
CA ARG A 197 -11.28 14.24 27.63
C ARG A 197 -10.31 13.45 28.52
N LYS A 198 -9.64 12.44 27.97
CA LYS A 198 -8.66 11.60 28.67
C LYS A 198 -7.46 12.42 29.18
N ILE A 199 -6.85 13.24 28.33
CA ILE A 199 -5.72 14.11 28.70
C ILE A 199 -6.12 15.13 29.76
N ARG A 200 -7.31 15.75 29.61
CA ARG A 200 -7.83 16.70 30.62
C ARG A 200 -8.00 16.05 31.98
N SER A 201 -8.53 14.82 32.05
CA SER A 201 -8.65 14.08 33.32
C SER A 201 -7.29 13.91 33.98
N TRP A 202 -6.27 13.51 33.21
CA TRP A 202 -4.91 13.34 33.73
C TRP A 202 -4.35 14.64 34.30
N ILE A 203 -4.46 15.74 33.57
CA ILE A 203 -4.01 17.04 34.05
C ILE A 203 -4.72 17.41 35.36
N MET A 204 -6.03 17.16 35.45
CA MET A 204 -6.84 17.48 36.65
C MET A 204 -6.54 16.58 37.85
N GLU A 205 -6.15 15.33 37.64
CA GLU A 205 -5.82 14.36 38.70
C GLU A 205 -4.36 14.49 39.19
N THR A 206 -3.42 14.84 38.30
CA THR A 206 -2.00 14.93 38.65
C THR A 206 -1.72 16.13 39.58
N PRO A 207 -1.13 15.95 40.78
CA PRO A 207 -0.80 17.06 41.68
C PRO A 207 0.27 17.98 41.08
N LEU A 208 0.22 19.27 41.42
CA LEU A 208 1.30 20.20 41.04
C LEU A 208 2.56 19.92 41.86
N PRO A 209 3.75 20.20 41.32
CA PRO A 209 4.96 20.24 42.12
C PRO A 209 4.84 21.26 43.27
N ASP A 210 5.29 20.91 44.47
CA ASP A 210 5.14 21.73 45.69
C ASP A 210 5.67 23.16 45.52
N ASP A 211 6.79 23.31 44.82
CA ASP A 211 7.41 24.61 44.53
C ASP A 211 6.56 25.50 43.62
N LEU A 212 5.88 24.89 42.65
CA LEU A 212 4.95 25.60 41.76
C LEU A 212 3.65 25.96 42.48
N GLU A 213 3.06 25.02 43.23
CA GLU A 213 1.82 25.26 43.97
C GLU A 213 1.98 26.38 45.00
N MET A 214 3.10 26.37 45.73
CA MET A 214 3.45 27.40 46.68
C MET A 214 3.62 28.77 46.00
N ALA A 215 4.31 28.83 44.86
CA ALA A 215 4.51 30.07 44.13
C ALA A 215 3.18 30.69 43.65
N ILE A 216 2.29 29.89 43.07
CA ILE A 216 0.96 30.36 42.61
C ILE A 216 0.12 30.84 43.79
N THR A 217 0.09 30.07 44.88
CA THR A 217 -0.72 30.39 46.06
C THR A 217 -0.26 31.67 46.74
N GLN A 218 1.06 31.85 46.91
CA GLN A 218 1.64 33.04 47.54
C GLN A 218 1.35 34.30 46.72
N SER A 219 1.52 34.25 45.39
CA SER A 219 1.21 35.39 44.52
C SER A 219 -0.29 35.72 44.50
N GLY A 220 -1.15 34.70 44.57
CA GLY A 220 -2.60 34.88 44.72
C GLY A 220 -3.00 35.52 46.05
N MET A 221 -2.33 35.16 47.16
CA MET A 221 -2.52 35.80 48.46
C MET A 221 -2.13 37.28 48.41
N THR A 222 -0.95 37.61 47.88
CA THR A 222 -0.50 39.00 47.76
C THR A 222 -1.47 39.83 46.91
N LEU A 223 -1.88 39.30 45.75
CA LEU A 223 -2.80 40.00 44.85
C LEU A 223 -4.16 40.28 45.50
N THR A 224 -4.71 39.34 46.28
CA THR A 224 -6.01 39.52 46.96
C THR A 224 -5.92 40.37 48.23
N GLN A 225 -4.76 40.44 48.89
CA GLN A 225 -4.55 41.30 50.08
C GLN A 225 -4.35 42.77 49.70
N GLU A 226 -3.66 43.03 48.59
CA GLU A 226 -3.37 44.39 48.12
C GLU A 226 -4.38 44.89 47.08
N GLY A 227 -5.22 44.00 46.55
CA GLY A 227 -6.20 44.27 45.51
C GLY A 227 -7.51 44.87 46.03
N SER A 228 -8.32 45.35 45.10
CA SER A 228 -9.65 45.92 45.36
C SER A 228 -10.71 44.85 45.66
N THR A 229 -10.43 43.59 45.30
CA THR A 229 -11.34 42.45 45.43
C THR A 229 -10.63 41.21 45.96
N SER A 230 -11.40 40.30 46.57
CA SER A 230 -10.93 38.96 46.98
C SER A 230 -11.10 37.89 45.90
N ARG A 231 -11.63 38.26 44.73
CA ARG A 231 -11.92 37.37 43.60
C ARG A 231 -10.92 37.58 42.47
N LEU A 232 -10.61 36.50 41.77
CA LEU A 232 -9.62 36.47 40.69
C LEU A 232 -10.25 36.01 39.36
N ALA A 233 -9.68 36.48 38.26
CA ALA A 233 -9.94 35.97 36.91
C ALA A 233 -8.70 35.21 36.42
N VAL A 234 -8.87 33.92 36.12
CA VAL A 234 -7.79 33.03 35.64
C VAL A 234 -8.02 32.78 34.15
N ARG A 235 -7.14 33.32 33.30
CA ARG A 235 -7.29 33.34 31.85
C ARG A 235 -6.12 32.62 31.16
N SER A 236 -6.40 31.97 30.03
CA SER A 236 -5.34 31.48 29.15
C SER A 236 -4.50 32.62 28.59
N SER A 237 -3.21 32.37 28.39
CA SER A 237 -2.30 33.22 27.66
C SER A 237 -1.24 32.33 27.02
N ALA A 238 -1.66 31.43 26.14
CA ALA A 238 -0.76 30.49 25.48
C ALA A 238 0.19 31.20 24.49
N VAL A 239 1.34 30.58 24.24
CA VAL A 239 2.23 31.01 23.15
C VAL A 239 1.57 30.66 21.81
N GLY A 240 1.48 31.66 20.92
CA GLY A 240 0.77 31.52 19.65
C GLY A 240 -0.74 31.79 19.71
N GLU A 241 -1.28 32.21 20.87
CA GLU A 241 -2.73 32.45 21.01
C GLU A 241 -3.23 33.67 20.19
N ASP A 242 -2.44 34.75 20.10
CA ASP A 242 -2.82 35.98 19.36
C ASP A 242 -1.83 36.35 18.23
N THR A 243 -1.33 35.36 17.49
CA THR A 243 -0.57 35.58 16.23
C THR A 243 -1.50 35.94 15.06
N GLU A 244 -0.96 36.12 13.83
CA GLU A 244 -1.77 36.44 12.62
C GLU A 244 -2.87 35.41 12.30
N THR A 245 -2.86 34.26 12.97
CA THR A 245 -3.93 33.26 13.02
C THR A 245 -4.56 33.28 14.43
N SER A 246 -5.87 33.50 14.53
CA SER A 246 -6.55 33.88 15.77
C SER A 246 -6.96 32.64 16.57
N PHE A 247 -6.21 32.29 17.62
CA PHE A 247 -6.53 31.21 18.58
C PHE A 247 -7.68 31.61 19.53
N ALA A 248 -8.71 32.27 19.02
CA ALA A 248 -9.39 33.36 19.71
C ALA A 248 -10.49 32.97 20.73
N GLY A 249 -10.37 31.92 21.54
CA GLY A 249 -11.46 31.54 22.48
C GLY A 249 -11.67 30.05 22.63
N GLN A 250 -10.67 29.26 22.21
CA GLN A 250 -10.64 27.81 22.35
C GLN A 250 -10.23 27.34 23.75
N TYR A 251 -9.57 28.23 24.50
CA TYR A 251 -9.10 27.98 25.84
C TYR A 251 -10.03 28.61 26.86
N GLU A 252 -10.16 27.93 28.00
CA GLU A 252 -11.10 28.32 29.04
C GLU A 252 -10.56 29.51 29.84
N SER A 253 -11.46 30.41 30.25
CA SER A 253 -11.21 31.43 31.27
C SER A 253 -12.16 31.18 32.44
N VAL A 254 -11.61 31.08 33.65
CA VAL A 254 -12.39 30.86 34.87
C VAL A 254 -12.50 32.18 35.62
N LEU A 255 -13.71 32.71 35.72
CA LEU A 255 -14.00 33.99 36.38
C LEU A 255 -14.47 33.77 37.82
N ASN A 256 -14.40 34.82 38.65
CA ASN A 256 -14.89 34.83 40.03
C ASN A 256 -14.26 33.77 40.96
N VAL A 257 -12.97 33.49 40.77
CA VAL A 257 -12.23 32.44 41.48
C VAL A 257 -11.83 32.91 42.88
N SER A 258 -12.11 32.11 43.92
CA SER A 258 -11.53 32.35 45.25
C SER A 258 -10.11 31.79 45.37
N LEU A 259 -9.33 32.26 46.36
CA LEU A 259 -7.99 31.75 46.61
C LEU A 259 -7.96 30.21 46.83
N LYS A 260 -9.01 29.64 47.45
CA LYS A 260 -9.13 28.18 47.67
C LYS A 260 -9.31 27.39 46.36
N GLU A 261 -9.85 28.03 45.33
CA GLU A 261 -10.14 27.43 44.03
C GLU A 261 -9.03 27.71 43.01
N LEU A 262 -8.03 28.54 43.36
CA LEU A 262 -7.01 29.04 42.43
C LEU A 262 -6.24 27.94 41.72
N ILE A 263 -5.78 26.92 42.45
CA ILE A 263 -5.04 25.80 41.88
C ILE A 263 -5.92 24.98 40.93
N ARG A 264 -7.18 24.73 41.31
CA ARG A 264 -8.15 24.03 40.45
C ARG A 264 -8.42 24.84 39.18
N ALA A 265 -8.59 26.16 39.31
CA ALA A 265 -8.81 27.06 38.17
C ALA A 265 -7.60 27.10 37.23
N TYR A 266 -6.37 27.20 37.77
CA TYR A 266 -5.13 27.11 36.99
C TYR A 266 -5.08 25.81 36.17
N LYS A 267 -5.31 24.66 36.82
CA LYS A 267 -5.31 23.36 36.13
C LYS A 267 -6.40 23.26 35.07
N THR A 268 -7.58 23.84 35.32
CA THR A 268 -8.69 23.89 34.35
C THR A 268 -8.28 24.66 33.09
N VAL A 269 -7.64 25.83 33.24
CA VAL A 269 -7.11 26.61 32.11
C VAL A 269 -6.02 25.84 31.36
N VAL A 270 -5.08 25.22 32.07
CA VAL A 270 -4.03 24.39 31.46
C VAL A 270 -4.61 23.19 30.71
N ALA A 271 -5.61 22.52 31.29
CA ALA A 271 -6.30 21.38 30.70
C ALA A 271 -7.06 21.78 29.43
N SER A 272 -7.59 23.01 29.35
CA SER A 272 -8.28 23.51 28.15
C SER A 272 -7.42 23.48 26.88
N LYS A 273 -6.07 23.40 27.01
CA LYS A 273 -5.13 23.12 25.91
C LYS A 273 -5.51 21.90 25.07
N TYR A 274 -6.12 20.91 25.70
CA TYR A 274 -6.50 19.63 25.12
C TYR A 274 -8.02 19.50 24.94
N SER A 275 -8.76 20.62 24.84
CA SER A 275 -10.14 20.57 24.34
C SER A 275 -10.14 20.08 22.88
N ALA A 276 -11.22 19.42 22.45
CA ALA A 276 -11.33 18.91 21.07
C ALA A 276 -11.14 20.03 20.04
N ALA A 277 -11.69 21.22 20.33
CA ALA A 277 -11.58 22.39 19.47
C ALA A 277 -10.15 22.97 19.43
N ALA A 278 -9.44 23.02 20.57
CA ALA A 278 -8.05 23.45 20.61
C ALA A 278 -7.09 22.46 19.93
N LEU A 279 -7.35 21.15 20.06
CA LEU A 279 -6.59 20.11 19.36
C LEU A 279 -6.79 20.22 17.85
N SER A 280 -8.05 20.21 17.40
CA SER A 280 -8.41 20.33 15.99
C SER A 280 -7.77 21.58 15.37
N TYR A 281 -7.89 22.74 16.01
CA TYR A 281 -7.31 23.99 15.51
C TYR A 281 -5.79 23.89 15.31
N ARG A 282 -5.04 23.38 16.30
CA ARG A 282 -3.58 23.25 16.22
C ARG A 282 -3.15 22.31 15.11
N LEU A 283 -3.83 21.18 14.97
CA LEU A 283 -3.56 20.20 13.92
C LEU A 283 -3.78 20.79 12.52
N HIS A 284 -4.88 21.51 12.31
CA HIS A 284 -5.19 22.16 11.03
C HIS A 284 -4.23 23.32 10.69
N HIS A 285 -3.55 23.90 11.68
CA HIS A 285 -2.53 24.93 11.46
C HIS A 285 -1.10 24.39 11.52
N GLY A 286 -0.92 23.06 11.58
CA GLY A 286 0.39 22.42 11.68
C GLY A 286 1.21 22.90 12.88
N LEU A 287 0.55 23.21 14.00
CA LEU A 287 1.16 23.69 15.23
C LEU A 287 1.41 22.51 16.19
N ASP A 288 2.67 22.35 16.61
CA ASP A 288 3.03 21.28 17.54
C ASP A 288 2.57 21.54 18.98
N ASP A 289 2.26 20.46 19.69
CA ASP A 289 1.87 20.52 21.11
C ASP A 289 2.99 21.09 22.00
N ARG A 290 4.24 20.75 21.67
CA ARG A 290 5.44 21.15 22.44
C ARG A 290 5.88 22.58 22.14
N GLU A 291 5.43 23.16 21.03
CA GLU A 291 5.75 24.52 20.59
C GLU A 291 4.68 25.55 20.99
N THR A 292 3.55 25.08 21.55
CA THR A 292 2.42 25.90 22.00
C THR A 292 2.17 25.81 23.51
N PRO A 293 3.18 26.04 24.38
CA PRO A 293 2.99 25.94 25.83
C PRO A 293 1.98 26.96 26.35
N MET A 294 1.25 26.56 27.41
CA MET A 294 0.26 27.41 28.07
C MET A 294 0.93 28.25 29.16
N ALA A 295 0.85 29.57 29.07
CA ALA A 295 0.97 30.44 30.24
C ALA A 295 -0.44 30.84 30.74
N VAL A 296 -0.56 31.17 32.01
CA VAL A 296 -1.86 31.48 32.64
C VAL A 296 -1.79 32.84 33.29
N LEU A 297 -2.64 33.76 32.83
CA LEU A 297 -2.76 35.11 33.34
C LEU A 297 -3.80 35.15 34.47
N ILE A 298 -3.39 35.62 35.64
CA ILE A 298 -4.25 35.75 36.83
C ILE A 298 -4.39 37.24 37.14
N LEU A 299 -5.60 37.77 37.00
CA LEU A 299 -5.96 39.16 37.25
C LEU A 299 -6.87 39.27 38.46
N GLU A 300 -6.89 40.44 39.10
CA GLU A 300 -7.99 40.81 39.99
C GLU A 300 -9.32 40.85 39.20
N MET A 301 -10.41 40.40 39.82
CA MET A 301 -11.72 40.38 39.19
C MET A 301 -12.39 41.76 39.28
N ILE A 302 -12.67 42.37 38.13
CA ILE A 302 -13.50 43.58 38.06
C ILE A 302 -14.97 43.18 38.10
N GLU A 303 -15.78 43.87 38.90
CA GLU A 303 -17.25 43.75 38.89
C GLU A 303 -17.84 44.88 38.02
N PRO A 304 -18.05 44.65 36.71
CA PRO A 304 -18.46 45.71 35.81
C PRO A 304 -19.94 46.09 35.98
N GLN A 305 -20.22 47.39 36.00
CA GLN A 305 -21.55 47.92 35.69
C GLN A 305 -21.81 47.84 34.18
N LEU A 306 -20.79 48.14 33.38
CA LEU A 306 -20.84 48.08 31.92
C LEU A 306 -19.57 47.40 31.41
N SER A 307 -19.69 46.53 30.42
CA SER A 307 -18.54 45.96 29.73
C SER A 307 -18.80 45.83 28.24
N GLY A 308 -17.74 45.65 27.46
CA GLY A 308 -17.90 45.66 26.02
C GLY A 308 -16.65 45.32 25.25
N VAL A 309 -16.81 45.39 23.93
CA VAL A 309 -15.76 45.14 22.94
C VAL A 309 -15.65 46.36 22.03
N ALA A 310 -14.42 46.76 21.71
CA ALA A 310 -14.13 47.82 20.77
C ALA A 310 -13.23 47.29 19.64
N TYR A 311 -13.73 47.36 18.42
CA TYR A 311 -12.98 47.11 17.20
C TYR A 311 -12.53 48.44 16.62
N THR A 312 -11.23 48.64 16.51
CA THR A 312 -10.68 49.87 15.93
C THR A 312 -10.80 49.91 14.41
N ALA A 313 -11.24 48.86 13.73
CA ALA A 313 -11.77 48.92 12.37
C ALA A 313 -13.11 48.21 12.33
N ASP A 314 -14.06 48.62 11.48
CA ASP A 314 -15.33 47.90 11.38
C ASP A 314 -15.07 46.50 10.79
N PRO A 315 -15.33 45.41 11.54
CA PRO A 315 -15.02 44.06 11.06
C PRO A 315 -16.06 43.53 10.05
N VAL A 316 -17.16 44.26 9.83
CA VAL A 316 -18.27 43.90 8.93
C VAL A 316 -18.12 44.54 7.56
N THR A 317 -17.46 45.71 7.48
CA THR A 317 -17.33 46.48 6.24
C THR A 317 -15.86 46.68 5.85
N GLU A 318 -15.58 46.93 4.57
CA GLU A 318 -14.22 47.23 4.09
C GLU A 318 -13.68 48.60 4.58
N ASP A 319 -14.52 49.36 5.29
CA ASP A 319 -14.22 50.69 5.78
C ASP A 319 -13.29 50.66 7.02
N GLN A 320 -12.00 50.90 6.77
CA GLN A 320 -11.01 51.10 7.83
C GLN A 320 -11.04 52.51 8.46
N GLN A 321 -11.92 53.41 8.00
CA GLN A 321 -12.06 54.78 8.51
C GLN A 321 -13.10 54.90 9.63
N SER A 322 -13.80 53.82 9.95
CA SER A 322 -14.71 53.72 11.10
C SER A 322 -14.28 52.65 12.09
N MET A 323 -14.78 52.76 13.31
CA MET A 323 -14.58 51.81 14.40
C MET A 323 -15.91 51.42 15.01
N ARG A 324 -15.99 50.23 15.61
CA ARG A 324 -17.23 49.69 16.18
C ARG A 324 -17.04 49.44 17.68
N ILE A 325 -17.93 50.00 18.49
CA ILE A 325 -17.94 49.79 19.95
C ILE A 325 -19.27 49.16 20.33
N SER A 326 -19.24 48.07 21.07
CA SER A 326 -20.44 47.39 21.58
C SER A 326 -20.36 47.26 23.10
N ALA A 327 -21.50 47.37 23.78
CA ALA A 327 -21.58 47.29 25.23
C ALA A 327 -22.78 46.45 25.70
N VAL A 328 -22.63 45.84 26.87
CA VAL A 328 -23.67 45.12 27.61
C VAL A 328 -23.63 45.49 29.08
N SER A 329 -24.78 45.41 29.74
CA SER A 329 -24.89 45.60 31.18
C SER A 329 -24.27 44.41 31.93
N GLY A 330 -23.44 44.67 32.94
CA GLY A 330 -22.79 43.61 33.70
C GLY A 330 -21.62 42.94 32.96
N LEU A 331 -21.44 41.62 33.15
CA LEU A 331 -20.31 40.85 32.63
C LEU A 331 -20.44 40.55 31.12
N GLY A 332 -19.39 40.88 30.36
CA GLY A 332 -19.34 40.76 28.90
C GLY A 332 -19.15 39.34 28.36
N GLY A 333 -19.13 38.31 29.23
CA GLY A 333 -18.85 36.93 28.83
C GLY A 333 -19.82 36.38 27.78
N GLY A 334 -21.11 36.72 27.86
CA GLY A 334 -22.11 36.30 26.87
C GLY A 334 -21.95 36.98 25.50
N LEU A 335 -21.44 38.22 25.48
CA LEU A 335 -21.20 38.97 24.25
C LEU A 335 -20.01 38.39 23.48
N VAL A 336 -18.90 38.12 24.18
CA VAL A 336 -17.68 37.52 23.60
C VAL A 336 -17.93 36.05 23.21
N GLY A 337 -18.64 35.30 24.06
CA GLY A 337 -19.00 33.90 23.84
C GLY A 337 -20.08 33.66 22.78
N GLY A 338 -20.72 34.72 22.26
CA GLY A 338 -21.73 34.63 21.20
C GLY A 338 -23.12 34.15 21.65
N SER A 339 -23.35 34.00 22.96
CA SER A 339 -24.63 33.56 23.53
C SER A 339 -25.62 34.69 23.77
N SER A 340 -25.20 35.95 23.66
CA SER A 340 -26.05 37.15 23.77
C SER A 340 -25.70 38.22 22.73
N SER A 341 -26.71 38.95 22.27
CA SER A 341 -26.54 40.15 21.45
C SER A 341 -26.15 41.36 22.31
N PRO A 342 -25.44 42.37 21.77
CA PRO A 342 -25.10 43.57 22.52
C PRO A 342 -26.34 44.40 22.85
N ASP A 343 -26.35 45.01 24.04
CA ASP A 343 -27.39 45.96 24.45
C ASP A 343 -27.25 47.26 23.63
N TRP A 344 -26.01 47.73 23.43
CA TRP A 344 -25.66 48.90 22.61
C TRP A 344 -24.62 48.56 21.55
N SER A 345 -24.77 49.13 20.35
CA SER A 345 -23.75 49.10 19.31
C SER A 345 -23.63 50.45 18.60
N TRP A 346 -22.42 50.97 18.51
CA TRP A 346 -22.07 52.23 17.86
C TRP A 346 -21.04 52.02 16.75
N ARG A 347 -21.26 52.65 15.60
CA ARG A 347 -20.27 52.84 14.54
C ARG A 347 -19.79 54.29 14.56
N LEU A 348 -18.50 54.51 14.76
CA LEU A 348 -17.91 55.83 14.95
C LEU A 348 -16.88 56.15 13.86
N GLU A 349 -16.84 57.39 13.41
CA GLU A 349 -15.80 57.90 12.52
C GLU A 349 -14.49 58.16 13.28
N LYS A 350 -13.36 57.68 12.74
CA LYS A 350 -12.04 57.84 13.38
C LYS A 350 -11.51 59.27 13.38
N LYS A 351 -11.91 60.11 12.42
CA LYS A 351 -11.34 61.47 12.25
C LYS A 351 -12.00 62.50 13.15
N SER A 352 -13.33 62.49 13.25
CA SER A 352 -14.10 63.58 13.87
C SER A 352 -14.86 63.20 15.14
N PHE A 353 -14.83 61.93 15.57
CA PHE A 353 -15.76 61.39 16.56
C PHE A 353 -17.24 61.64 16.15
N GLY A 354 -17.57 61.38 14.89
CA GLY A 354 -18.95 61.36 14.39
C GLY A 354 -19.61 60.01 14.64
N ILE A 355 -20.83 59.99 15.16
CA ILE A 355 -21.63 58.75 15.27
C ILE A 355 -22.27 58.51 13.90
N LEU A 356 -21.88 57.44 13.22
CA LEU A 356 -22.39 57.05 11.91
C LEU A 356 -23.64 56.18 12.04
N GLU A 357 -23.63 55.24 12.98
CA GLU A 357 -24.76 54.35 13.28
C GLU A 357 -24.85 54.14 14.80
N GLU A 358 -26.07 54.06 15.33
CA GLU A 358 -26.38 53.76 16.73
C GLU A 358 -27.58 52.82 16.79
N SER A 359 -27.47 51.78 17.61
CA SER A 359 -28.54 50.78 17.83
C SER A 359 -28.60 50.36 19.30
N PHE A 360 -29.83 50.19 19.80
CA PHE A 360 -30.12 49.72 21.16
C PHE A 360 -31.11 48.55 21.11
N HIS A 361 -30.76 47.44 21.76
CA HIS A 361 -31.52 46.19 21.74
C HIS A 361 -31.77 45.56 23.12
N GLY A 362 -31.35 46.22 24.21
CA GLY A 362 -31.56 45.73 25.58
C GLY A 362 -33.00 45.89 26.09
N GLN A 363 -33.39 45.11 27.11
CA GLN A 363 -34.62 45.39 27.87
C GLN A 363 -34.42 46.70 28.65
N ASP A 364 -35.39 47.62 28.59
CA ASP A 364 -35.35 48.97 29.19
C ASP A 364 -35.09 48.89 30.71
N SER A 365 -33.82 48.81 31.11
CA SER A 365 -33.37 48.58 32.48
C SER A 365 -33.13 49.87 33.27
N GLY A 366 -33.43 51.04 32.69
CA GLY A 366 -33.31 52.34 33.36
C GLY A 366 -31.88 52.74 33.77
N LEU A 367 -30.87 51.88 33.57
CA LEU A 367 -29.47 52.10 33.94
C LEU A 367 -28.72 53.03 32.96
N MET A 368 -29.24 53.25 31.74
CA MET A 368 -28.69 54.18 30.73
C MET A 368 -29.73 55.20 30.22
N LYS A 369 -30.43 55.87 31.14
CA LYS A 369 -31.21 57.09 30.86
C LYS A 369 -30.80 58.22 31.81
N THR A 370 -29.51 58.60 31.79
CA THR A 370 -29.02 59.78 32.55
C THR A 370 -28.02 60.62 31.74
N ASP A 371 -28.55 61.63 31.03
CA ASP A 371 -28.01 62.98 30.80
C ASP A 371 -26.47 63.19 30.72
N GLY A 372 -25.77 62.46 29.85
CA GLY A 372 -24.46 62.88 29.32
C GLY A 372 -23.22 62.15 29.86
N LEU A 373 -23.38 61.13 30.70
CA LEU A 373 -22.29 60.22 31.07
C LEU A 373 -21.89 59.31 29.88
N ASP A 374 -22.87 58.89 29.07
CA ASP A 374 -22.71 57.94 27.96
C ASP A 374 -21.78 58.47 26.85
N ARG A 375 -21.94 59.73 26.46
CA ARG A 375 -21.11 60.35 25.41
C ARG A 375 -19.68 60.63 25.89
N LYS A 376 -19.49 60.91 27.18
CA LYS A 376 -18.15 61.10 27.76
C LYS A 376 -17.38 59.78 27.82
N LEU A 377 -18.02 58.70 28.26
CA LEU A 377 -17.43 57.36 28.25
C LEU A 377 -17.09 56.92 26.82
N LEU A 378 -18.04 57.06 25.89
CA LEU A 378 -17.84 56.70 24.49
C LEU A 378 -16.72 57.51 23.82
N SER A 379 -16.63 58.82 24.10
CA SER A 379 -15.54 59.67 23.61
C SER A 379 -14.19 59.27 24.20
N ASN A 380 -14.16 58.91 25.49
CA ASN A 380 -12.93 58.43 26.12
C ASN A 380 -12.48 57.09 25.54
N LEU A 381 -13.41 56.15 25.34
CA LEU A 381 -13.14 54.86 24.68
C LEU A 381 -12.62 55.07 23.25
N TRP A 382 -13.28 55.91 22.45
CA TRP A 382 -12.84 56.26 21.09
C TRP A 382 -11.39 56.79 21.10
N ARG A 383 -11.07 57.73 21.99
CA ARG A 383 -9.74 58.35 22.08
C ARG A 383 -8.68 57.34 22.51
N LEU A 384 -8.97 56.50 23.50
CA LEU A 384 -8.01 55.55 24.05
C LEU A 384 -7.78 54.37 23.09
N THR A 385 -8.83 53.85 22.46
CA THR A 385 -8.72 52.73 21.51
C THR A 385 -7.98 53.16 20.23
N LEU A 386 -8.18 54.39 19.74
CA LEU A 386 -7.37 54.95 18.64
C LEU A 386 -5.88 55.09 19.01
N ARG A 387 -5.58 55.51 20.25
CA ARG A 387 -4.18 55.55 20.71
C ARG A 387 -3.55 54.16 20.74
N MET A 388 -4.31 53.11 21.07
CA MET A 388 -3.83 51.73 20.98
C MET A 388 -3.56 51.34 19.51
N GLU A 389 -4.48 51.63 18.59
CA GLU A 389 -4.31 51.33 17.16
C GLU A 389 -3.02 51.96 16.60
N ILE A 390 -2.77 53.23 16.95
CA ILE A 390 -1.55 53.96 16.58
C ILE A 390 -0.30 53.28 17.17
N PHE A 391 -0.35 52.85 18.43
CA PHE A 391 0.77 52.20 19.11
C PHE A 391 1.10 50.82 18.51
N PHE A 392 0.09 49.98 18.26
CA PHE A 392 0.28 48.65 17.67
C PHE A 392 0.44 48.67 16.14
N GLN A 393 0.23 49.84 15.51
CA GLN A 393 0.32 50.08 14.06
C GLN A 393 -0.56 49.14 13.23
N ARG A 394 -1.71 48.73 13.78
CA ARG A 394 -2.67 47.83 13.14
C ARG A 394 -4.03 47.93 13.83
N PRO A 395 -5.14 47.58 13.14
CA PRO A 395 -6.44 47.42 13.77
C PRO A 395 -6.38 46.41 14.92
N LEU A 396 -7.23 46.64 15.91
CA LEU A 396 -7.28 45.94 17.20
C LEU A 396 -8.71 45.57 17.58
N ASP A 397 -8.81 44.45 18.29
CA ASP A 397 -9.95 43.97 19.05
C ASP A 397 -9.62 44.13 20.55
N ILE A 398 -10.45 44.88 21.28
CA ILE A 398 -10.18 45.35 22.63
C ILE A 398 -11.37 45.03 23.54
N GLU A 399 -11.12 44.30 24.63
CA GLU A 399 -12.11 44.08 25.69
C GLU A 399 -11.94 45.13 26.79
N TRP A 400 -13.05 45.71 27.24
CA TRP A 400 -13.06 46.75 28.26
C TRP A 400 -14.21 46.57 29.26
N ALA A 401 -14.03 47.13 30.45
CA ALA A 401 -15.00 47.10 31.55
C ALA A 401 -14.98 48.42 32.32
N VAL A 402 -16.12 48.78 32.90
CA VAL A 402 -16.30 49.94 33.78
C VAL A 402 -16.89 49.45 35.09
N ASP A 403 -16.20 49.72 36.20
CA ASP A 403 -16.65 49.37 37.56
C ASP A 403 -17.81 50.28 38.04
N ALA A 404 -18.30 50.06 39.25
CA ALA A 404 -19.38 50.84 39.84
C ALA A 404 -18.96 52.30 40.14
N GLU A 405 -17.65 52.54 40.29
CA GLU A 405 -17.04 53.85 40.52
C GLU A 405 -16.77 54.64 39.22
N ASN A 406 -17.12 54.09 38.05
CA ASN A 406 -16.86 54.62 36.70
C ASN A 406 -15.38 54.64 36.27
N HIS A 407 -14.53 53.80 36.86
CA HIS A 407 -13.18 53.58 36.36
C HIS A 407 -13.22 52.61 35.18
N LEU A 408 -12.59 53.03 34.07
CA LEU A 408 -12.42 52.22 32.87
C LEU A 408 -11.19 51.32 33.03
N TYR A 409 -11.35 50.03 32.73
CA TYR A 409 -10.28 49.04 32.66
C TYR A 409 -10.24 48.38 31.29
N PHE A 410 -9.03 48.12 30.79
CA PHE A 410 -8.80 47.30 29.61
C PHE A 410 -8.44 45.87 30.03
N LEU A 411 -9.21 44.91 29.56
CA LEU A 411 -9.11 43.51 29.96
C LEU A 411 -8.34 42.66 28.93
N GLN A 412 -8.29 43.12 27.68
CA GLN A 412 -7.53 42.47 26.59
C GLN A 412 -7.33 43.45 25.43
N ALA A 413 -6.23 43.31 24.70
CA ALA A 413 -6.05 43.94 23.39
C ALA A 413 -5.28 42.99 22.47
N ARG A 414 -5.79 42.78 21.25
CA ARG A 414 -5.16 41.93 20.25
C ARG A 414 -5.32 42.49 18.83
N PRO A 415 -4.44 42.11 17.89
CA PRO A 415 -4.62 42.44 16.47
C PRO A 415 -5.97 41.99 15.93
N LEU A 416 -6.65 42.84 15.17
CA LEU A 416 -7.85 42.51 14.42
C LEU A 416 -7.47 42.17 12.98
N LEU A 417 -7.81 40.95 12.54
CA LEU A 417 -7.67 40.54 11.14
C LEU A 417 -8.79 41.18 10.31
N VAL A 418 -8.43 42.16 9.49
CA VAL A 418 -9.33 42.73 8.49
C VAL A 418 -9.03 42.05 7.15
N VAL A 419 -9.95 41.22 6.67
CA VAL A 419 -9.81 40.57 5.36
C VAL A 419 -9.89 41.65 4.29
N LYS A 420 -8.75 41.96 3.66
CA LYS A 420 -8.75 42.77 2.43
C LYS A 420 -9.32 41.91 1.30
N THR A 421 -10.49 42.26 0.81
CA THR A 421 -10.97 41.75 -0.47
C THR A 421 -10.07 42.36 -1.54
N ASP A 422 -9.43 41.55 -2.39
CA ASP A 422 -8.77 42.08 -3.58
C ASP A 422 -9.77 42.93 -4.37
N ALA A 423 -9.45 44.22 -4.53
CA ALA A 423 -10.30 45.25 -5.12
C ALA A 423 -10.68 45.01 -6.61
N GLY A 424 -10.37 43.84 -7.15
CA GLY A 424 -10.61 43.47 -8.55
C GLY A 424 -11.79 42.52 -8.81
N SER A 425 -12.62 42.19 -7.82
CA SER A 425 -13.69 41.17 -8.00
C SER A 425 -15.02 41.45 -7.29
N VAL A 426 -15.39 42.72 -7.12
CA VAL A 426 -16.78 43.05 -6.75
C VAL A 426 -17.59 43.10 -8.05
N VAL A 427 -18.35 42.06 -8.33
CA VAL A 427 -19.41 42.18 -9.33
C VAL A 427 -20.50 43.06 -8.69
N GLU A 428 -20.74 44.23 -9.25
CA GLU A 428 -21.94 45.03 -8.96
C GLU A 428 -23.17 44.31 -9.57
N LEU A 429 -23.57 43.18 -8.98
CA LEU A 429 -24.89 42.61 -9.24
C LEU A 429 -25.90 43.34 -8.36
N SER A 430 -26.87 43.99 -9.00
CA SER A 430 -28.02 44.58 -8.32
C SER A 430 -29.04 43.49 -7.99
N ASP A 431 -29.71 43.59 -6.85
CA ASP A 431 -30.69 42.58 -6.38
C ASP A 431 -31.82 42.33 -7.38
N GLU A 432 -32.09 43.29 -8.26
CA GLU A 432 -33.13 43.26 -9.30
C GLU A 432 -32.79 42.32 -10.47
N GLN A 433 -31.55 41.79 -10.53
CA GLN A 433 -31.07 40.93 -11.61
C GLN A 433 -31.03 39.44 -11.26
N LEU A 434 -31.37 39.06 -10.02
CA LEU A 434 -31.35 37.66 -9.57
C LEU A 434 -32.79 37.11 -9.48
N ASP A 435 -33.22 36.35 -10.49
CA ASP A 435 -34.56 35.72 -10.53
C ASP A 435 -34.60 34.42 -9.69
N HIS A 436 -34.35 34.55 -8.39
CA HIS A 436 -34.34 33.43 -7.44
C HIS A 436 -35.15 33.74 -6.16
N PRO A 437 -35.94 32.78 -5.63
CA PRO A 437 -36.71 32.99 -4.41
C PRO A 437 -35.81 33.25 -3.19
N VAL A 438 -36.00 34.38 -2.51
CA VAL A 438 -35.35 34.69 -1.23
C VAL A 438 -36.09 33.97 -0.11
N LEU A 439 -35.39 33.09 0.60
CA LEU A 439 -35.90 32.34 1.75
C LEU A 439 -35.81 33.16 3.04
N LEU A 440 -34.75 33.96 3.19
CA LEU A 440 -34.51 34.81 4.36
C LEU A 440 -33.82 36.10 3.93
N ASP A 441 -34.37 37.23 4.38
CA ASP A 441 -33.82 38.58 4.21
C ASP A 441 -33.65 39.21 5.59
N GLY A 442 -32.40 39.40 6.02
CA GLY A 442 -32.04 39.89 7.35
C GLY A 442 -30.91 39.12 8.04
N GLY A 443 -30.50 39.61 9.20
CA GLY A 443 -29.33 39.10 9.93
C GLY A 443 -28.11 40.02 9.77
N GLN A 444 -27.08 39.75 10.57
CA GLN A 444 -25.83 40.50 10.62
C GLN A 444 -24.70 39.70 9.97
N CYS A 445 -24.01 40.29 9.00
CA CYS A 445 -22.86 39.68 8.35
C CYS A 445 -21.71 39.52 9.35
N ALA A 446 -21.41 38.29 9.75
CA ALA A 446 -20.29 37.96 10.62
C ALA A 446 -18.99 37.75 9.81
N SER A 447 -19.10 37.10 8.65
CA SER A 447 -18.02 36.88 7.69
C SER A 447 -18.56 37.01 6.27
N GLY A 448 -17.97 37.89 5.47
CA GLY A 448 -18.46 38.22 4.13
C GLY A 448 -18.16 37.13 3.10
N GLY A 449 -18.99 37.06 2.06
CA GLY A 449 -18.81 36.15 0.93
C GLY A 449 -20.11 35.47 0.51
N VAL A 450 -19.98 34.54 -0.45
CA VAL A 450 -21.07 33.73 -1.00
C VAL A 450 -20.73 32.26 -0.82
N ALA A 451 -21.70 31.46 -0.39
CA ALA A 451 -21.58 30.01 -0.28
C ALA A 451 -22.84 29.33 -0.83
N ALA A 452 -22.68 28.19 -1.50
CA ALA A 452 -23.78 27.36 -1.97
C ALA A 452 -23.60 25.92 -1.49
N GLY A 453 -24.67 25.32 -0.98
CA GLY A 453 -24.59 24.05 -0.28
C GLY A 453 -25.91 23.54 0.33
N ARG A 454 -25.85 22.35 0.93
CA ARG A 454 -27.00 21.71 1.61
C ARG A 454 -27.09 22.15 3.07
N VAL A 455 -28.28 22.53 3.51
CA VAL A 455 -28.55 22.92 4.89
C VAL A 455 -28.36 21.73 5.83
N MET A 456 -27.56 21.93 6.87
CA MET A 456 -27.45 21.05 8.02
C MET A 456 -27.83 21.84 9.27
N ILE A 457 -28.97 21.51 9.87
CA ILE A 457 -29.47 22.12 11.09
C ILE A 457 -28.91 21.32 12.28
N LEU A 458 -28.19 22.00 13.17
CA LEU A 458 -27.74 21.44 14.45
C LEU A 458 -28.43 22.15 15.60
N ASP A 459 -28.93 21.38 16.57
CA ASP A 459 -29.47 21.94 17.80
C ASP A 459 -28.30 22.24 18.76
N ALA A 460 -28.01 23.53 18.98
CA ALA A 460 -26.87 23.99 19.78
C ALA A 460 -27.00 23.69 21.29
N THR A 461 -28.09 23.07 21.73
CA THR A 461 -28.29 22.67 23.13
C THR A 461 -27.62 21.35 23.49
N GLU A 462 -27.21 20.55 22.50
CA GLU A 462 -26.51 19.28 22.74
C GLU A 462 -24.98 19.50 22.77
N LEU A 463 -24.34 19.12 23.87
CA LEU A 463 -22.88 19.14 24.04
C LEU A 463 -22.17 18.10 23.15
N GLU A 464 -22.92 17.16 22.57
CA GLU A 464 -22.43 16.06 21.73
C GLU A 464 -23.24 16.04 20.43
N ILE A 465 -22.57 16.10 19.28
CA ILE A 465 -23.20 16.01 17.95
C ILE A 465 -23.43 14.52 17.65
N PRO A 466 -24.65 14.07 17.29
CA PRO A 466 -24.92 12.67 16.97
C PRO A 466 -24.03 12.14 15.84
N GLU A 467 -23.48 10.92 15.98
CA GLU A 467 -22.56 10.30 15.00
C GLU A 467 -23.13 10.25 13.57
N GLU A 468 -24.43 10.02 13.45
CA GLU A 468 -25.12 10.04 12.17
C GLU A 468 -25.02 11.42 11.48
N SER A 469 -25.03 12.52 12.23
CA SER A 469 -24.96 13.87 11.67
C SER A 469 -23.56 14.18 11.11
N LEU A 470 -22.50 13.64 11.70
CA LEU A 470 -21.12 13.82 11.24
C LEU A 470 -20.78 12.92 10.04
N GLN A 471 -21.31 11.68 9.99
CA GLN A 471 -21.13 10.77 8.85
C GLN A 471 -21.83 11.26 7.58
N HIS A 472 -22.92 12.02 7.72
CA HIS A 472 -23.65 12.62 6.59
C HIS A 472 -23.20 14.06 6.27
N MET A 473 -22.18 14.58 6.95
CA MET A 473 -21.66 15.93 6.71
C MET A 473 -20.75 15.93 5.48
N ALA A 474 -21.34 16.22 4.32
CA ALA A 474 -20.60 16.41 3.08
C ALA A 474 -19.90 17.78 3.05
N GLN A 475 -18.76 17.87 2.37
CA GLN A 475 -17.94 19.10 2.22
C GLN A 475 -18.69 20.28 1.55
N ASP A 476 -19.93 20.07 1.10
CA ASP A 476 -20.84 21.06 0.53
C ASP A 476 -21.94 21.52 1.49
N SER A 477 -21.80 21.30 2.81
CA SER A 477 -22.84 21.66 3.78
C SER A 477 -22.81 23.14 4.21
N ILE A 478 -23.98 23.74 4.44
CA ILE A 478 -24.17 25.04 5.12
C ILE A 478 -24.77 24.75 6.50
N LEU A 479 -24.03 25.09 7.54
CA LEU A 479 -24.40 24.86 8.92
C LEU A 479 -25.42 25.90 9.40
N VAL A 480 -26.53 25.46 9.99
CA VAL A 480 -27.59 26.30 10.54
C VAL A 480 -27.79 25.94 12.01
N SER A 481 -27.80 26.91 12.91
CA SER A 481 -27.90 26.63 14.35
C SER A 481 -28.62 27.73 15.15
N PRO A 482 -29.27 27.41 16.30
CA PRO A 482 -29.93 28.43 17.12
C PRO A 482 -29.00 29.52 17.65
N THR A 483 -27.76 29.17 18.00
CA THR A 483 -26.81 30.13 18.60
C THR A 483 -25.43 30.05 17.95
N ALA A 484 -24.68 31.15 17.98
CA ALA A 484 -23.28 31.21 17.55
C ALA A 484 -22.30 30.62 18.59
N SER A 485 -22.58 29.38 19.03
CA SER A 485 -21.81 28.68 20.06
C SER A 485 -20.38 28.37 19.61
N THR A 486 -19.43 28.50 20.55
CA THR A 486 -18.02 28.09 20.33
C THR A 486 -17.86 26.60 20.12
N ALA A 487 -18.84 25.78 20.51
CA ALA A 487 -18.85 24.34 20.22
C ALA A 487 -18.85 24.03 18.71
N LEU A 488 -19.32 24.96 17.87
CA LEU A 488 -19.34 24.81 16.41
C LEU A 488 -17.98 25.06 15.74
N THR A 489 -17.01 25.59 16.50
CA THR A 489 -15.71 26.00 15.94
C THR A 489 -14.93 24.88 15.23
N PRO A 490 -14.90 23.61 15.72
CA PRO A 490 -14.24 22.51 15.02
C PRO A 490 -14.80 22.27 13.60
N MET A 491 -16.05 22.65 13.35
CA MET A 491 -16.75 22.38 12.09
C MET A 491 -16.51 23.45 11.02
N VAL A 492 -15.97 24.63 11.40
CA VAL A 492 -15.81 25.77 10.49
C VAL A 492 -14.99 25.39 9.25
N GLY A 493 -13.92 24.60 9.41
CA GLY A 493 -13.09 24.12 8.30
C GLY A 493 -13.74 23.05 7.42
N MET A 494 -14.89 22.49 7.83
CA MET A 494 -15.58 21.40 7.15
C MET A 494 -16.82 21.86 6.37
N VAL A 495 -17.31 23.08 6.61
CA VAL A 495 -18.55 23.61 6.06
C VAL A 495 -18.30 24.76 5.08
N ARG A 496 -19.25 24.98 4.16
CA ARG A 496 -19.20 26.08 3.19
C ARG A 496 -19.75 27.39 3.71
N GLY A 497 -20.62 27.36 4.72
CA GLY A 497 -21.21 28.56 5.30
C GLY A 497 -21.86 28.30 6.65
N ILE A 498 -22.11 29.36 7.42
CA ILE A 498 -22.70 29.29 8.76
C ILE A 498 -23.85 30.29 8.89
N VAL A 499 -24.98 29.86 9.43
CA VAL A 499 -26.15 30.70 9.70
C VAL A 499 -26.62 30.48 11.14
N THR A 500 -26.85 31.55 11.90
CA THR A 500 -27.39 31.43 13.27
C THR A 500 -28.57 32.35 13.56
N ASP A 501 -29.49 31.91 14.42
CA ASP A 501 -30.64 32.72 14.86
C ASP A 501 -30.23 33.79 15.86
N VAL A 502 -29.39 33.44 16.82
CA VAL A 502 -28.84 34.33 17.85
C VAL A 502 -27.32 34.35 17.73
N GLY A 503 -26.72 35.53 17.89
CA GLY A 503 -25.28 35.70 17.85
C GLY A 503 -24.89 37.15 17.62
N SER A 504 -23.59 37.43 17.72
CA SER A 504 -23.01 38.75 17.49
C SER A 504 -21.89 38.66 16.47
N THR A 505 -21.71 39.68 15.62
CA THR A 505 -20.53 39.78 14.73
C THR A 505 -19.21 39.96 15.50
N ALA A 506 -19.33 40.22 16.82
CA ALA A 506 -18.26 40.27 17.79
C ALA A 506 -17.94 38.92 18.46
N SER A 507 -18.68 37.85 18.14
CA SER A 507 -18.49 36.54 18.79
C SER A 507 -17.23 35.83 18.32
N HIS A 508 -16.76 34.86 19.10
CA HIS A 508 -15.63 34.02 18.72
C HIS A 508 -15.87 33.28 17.39
N LEU A 509 -17.03 32.68 17.20
CA LEU A 509 -17.37 31.95 15.96
C LEU A 509 -17.31 32.87 14.73
N ALA A 510 -17.70 34.16 14.87
CA ALA A 510 -17.58 35.15 13.80
C ALA A 510 -16.12 35.39 13.39
N SER A 511 -15.23 35.50 14.39
CA SER A 511 -13.79 35.68 14.14
C SER A 511 -13.17 34.47 13.44
N VAL A 512 -13.50 33.25 13.86
CA VAL A 512 -12.99 32.03 13.21
C VAL A 512 -13.55 31.89 11.78
N ALA A 513 -14.82 32.19 11.56
CA ALA A 513 -15.40 32.17 10.21
C ALA A 513 -14.67 33.15 9.26
N ARG A 514 -14.31 34.35 9.73
CA ARG A 514 -13.53 35.34 8.96
C ARG A 514 -12.13 34.84 8.62
N GLU A 515 -11.47 34.15 9.55
CA GLU A 515 -10.13 33.61 9.37
C GLU A 515 -10.09 32.51 8.30
N PHE A 516 -11.04 31.58 8.35
CA PHE A 516 -11.18 30.50 7.36
C PHE A 516 -11.79 31.00 6.04
N GLY A 517 -12.27 32.24 6.00
CA GLY A 517 -12.98 32.80 4.85
C GLY A 517 -14.32 32.12 4.58
N VAL A 518 -14.94 31.52 5.60
CA VAL A 518 -16.25 30.88 5.53
C VAL A 518 -17.32 31.97 5.65
N PRO A 519 -18.21 32.15 4.66
CA PRO A 519 -19.33 33.09 4.75
C PRO A 519 -20.24 32.77 5.94
N ALA A 520 -20.54 33.78 6.77
CA ALA A 520 -21.31 33.60 7.99
C ALA A 520 -22.33 34.73 8.24
N LEU A 521 -23.57 34.35 8.52
CA LEU A 521 -24.70 35.25 8.78
C LEU A 521 -25.33 34.95 10.14
N PHE A 522 -25.20 35.87 11.10
CA PHE A 522 -25.66 35.67 12.48
C PHE A 522 -26.87 36.54 12.80
N ASN A 523 -27.51 36.30 13.95
CA ASN A 523 -28.64 37.08 14.43
C ASN A 523 -29.82 37.16 13.43
N THR A 524 -30.11 36.06 12.73
CA THR A 524 -31.22 35.98 11.77
C THR A 524 -32.59 35.86 12.42
N GLY A 525 -32.65 35.48 13.70
CA GLY A 525 -33.86 35.32 14.51
C GLY A 525 -34.76 34.13 14.17
N GLN A 526 -34.68 33.57 12.96
CA GLN A 526 -35.64 32.59 12.45
C GLN A 526 -35.10 31.63 11.36
N ALA A 527 -33.80 31.63 11.06
CA ALA A 527 -33.22 30.71 10.07
C ALA A 527 -33.48 29.23 10.40
N THR A 528 -33.39 28.82 11.67
CA THR A 528 -33.67 27.42 12.07
C THR A 528 -35.12 26.99 11.82
N LYS A 529 -36.05 27.95 11.75
CA LYS A 529 -37.48 27.70 11.50
C LYS A 529 -37.84 27.73 10.02
N ILE A 530 -37.12 28.52 9.23
CA ILE A 530 -37.38 28.72 7.80
C ILE A 530 -36.70 27.65 6.94
N LEU A 531 -35.44 27.34 7.25
CA LEU A 531 -34.63 26.40 6.48
C LEU A 531 -34.94 24.95 6.89
N LYS A 532 -34.79 24.02 5.95
CA LYS A 532 -35.05 22.58 6.17
C LYS A 532 -33.78 21.75 6.02
N GLN A 533 -33.67 20.66 6.79
CA GLN A 533 -32.56 19.71 6.68
C GLN A 533 -32.39 19.21 5.23
N GLY A 534 -31.15 19.25 4.73
CA GLY A 534 -30.78 18.81 3.38
C GLY A 534 -31.18 19.76 2.24
N GLN A 535 -31.86 20.87 2.55
CA GLN A 535 -32.30 21.86 1.56
C GLN A 535 -31.10 22.55 0.91
N GLU A 536 -31.09 22.61 -0.42
CA GLU A 536 -30.04 23.31 -1.15
C GLU A 536 -30.31 24.82 -1.17
N ILE A 537 -29.33 25.62 -0.75
CA ILE A 537 -29.44 27.07 -0.63
C ILE A 537 -28.17 27.77 -1.14
N THR A 538 -28.32 29.07 -1.43
CA THR A 538 -27.20 30.00 -1.62
C THR A 538 -27.23 31.08 -0.55
N LEU A 539 -26.19 31.12 0.28
CA LEU A 539 -25.96 32.14 1.30
C LEU A 539 -25.15 33.29 0.70
N TRP A 540 -25.70 34.50 0.71
CA TRP A 540 -24.98 35.74 0.45
C TRP A 540 -24.82 36.54 1.74
N ALA A 541 -23.78 36.21 2.50
CA ALA A 541 -23.59 36.72 3.86
C ALA A 541 -23.42 38.24 3.90
N SER A 542 -22.69 38.83 2.94
CA SER A 542 -22.44 40.27 2.89
C SER A 542 -23.68 41.12 2.58
N ARG A 543 -24.75 40.53 2.05
CA ARG A 543 -26.06 41.18 1.84
C ARG A 543 -27.13 40.71 2.82
N GLY A 544 -26.82 39.77 3.72
CA GLY A 544 -27.78 39.23 4.67
C GLY A 544 -28.94 38.46 4.04
N ARG A 545 -28.66 37.73 2.94
CA ARG A 545 -29.70 37.01 2.18
C ARG A 545 -29.40 35.54 1.99
N ILE A 546 -30.47 34.74 1.99
CA ILE A 546 -30.44 33.31 1.68
C ILE A 546 -31.44 33.03 0.56
N TYR A 547 -30.95 32.47 -0.54
CA TYR A 547 -31.76 32.11 -1.71
C TYR A 547 -32.05 30.61 -1.75
N HIS A 548 -33.17 30.24 -2.37
CA HIS A 548 -33.53 28.86 -2.64
C HIS A 548 -32.70 28.29 -3.81
N GLY A 549 -32.06 27.14 -3.60
CA GLY A 549 -31.22 26.47 -4.60
C GLY A 549 -29.85 27.12 -4.80
N VAL A 550 -29.07 26.57 -5.72
CA VAL A 550 -27.80 27.16 -6.19
C VAL A 550 -28.10 28.27 -7.20
N VAL A 551 -27.73 29.51 -6.87
CA VAL A 551 -27.79 30.67 -7.77
C VAL A 551 -26.50 30.71 -8.58
N GLU A 552 -26.52 30.32 -9.85
CA GLU A 552 -25.31 30.14 -10.67
C GLU A 552 -24.48 31.43 -10.80
N GLU A 553 -25.14 32.58 -10.91
CA GLU A 553 -24.51 33.90 -11.04
C GLU A 553 -23.65 34.25 -9.83
N LEU A 554 -24.10 33.84 -8.64
CA LEU A 554 -23.37 34.00 -7.38
C LEU A 554 -22.35 32.86 -7.19
N ALA A 555 -22.66 31.65 -7.66
CA ALA A 555 -21.82 30.46 -7.53
C ALA A 555 -20.49 30.58 -8.29
N ARG A 556 -20.47 31.27 -9.44
CA ARG A 556 -19.26 31.51 -10.25
C ARG A 556 -18.16 32.29 -9.52
N ASN A 557 -18.51 33.02 -8.47
CA ASN A 557 -17.59 33.86 -7.69
C ASN A 557 -17.33 33.32 -6.27
N ILE A 558 -17.70 32.07 -5.99
CA ILE A 558 -17.37 31.44 -4.70
C ILE A 558 -15.85 31.31 -4.61
N LYS A 559 -15.23 32.06 -3.69
CA LYS A 559 -13.80 31.94 -3.42
C LYS A 559 -13.52 30.57 -2.81
N PRO A 560 -12.45 29.87 -3.24
CA PRO A 560 -12.03 28.65 -2.56
C PRO A 560 -11.70 28.99 -1.10
N LEU A 561 -12.15 28.13 -0.17
CA LEU A 561 -11.85 28.24 1.25
C LEU A 561 -10.33 28.36 1.44
N LYS A 562 -9.88 29.30 2.26
CA LYS A 562 -8.46 29.39 2.62
C LYS A 562 -8.14 28.18 3.48
N ARG A 563 -7.41 27.20 2.93
CA ARG A 563 -6.82 26.09 3.69
C ARG A 563 -5.38 26.48 4.04
N PRO A 564 -5.08 27.00 5.25
CA PRO A 564 -3.75 27.52 5.61
C PRO A 564 -2.64 26.46 5.68
N VAL A 565 -2.97 25.17 5.51
CA VAL A 565 -2.06 24.05 5.77
C VAL A 565 -0.80 24.06 4.87
N PHE A 566 -0.90 24.50 3.61
CA PHE A 566 0.18 24.39 2.61
C PHE A 566 1.46 25.20 2.95
N ALA A 567 1.42 26.06 3.97
CA ALA A 567 2.58 26.82 4.46
C ALA A 567 2.71 26.79 6.00
N SER A 568 2.02 25.86 6.66
CA SER A 568 2.13 25.71 8.12
C SER A 568 3.54 25.26 8.55
N PRO A 569 3.99 25.61 9.76
CA PRO A 569 5.28 25.14 10.29
C PRO A 569 5.43 23.62 10.24
N GLY A 570 4.38 22.88 10.63
CA GLY A 570 4.33 21.42 10.56
C GLY A 570 4.45 20.90 9.12
N HIS A 571 3.71 21.46 8.16
CA HIS A 571 3.78 21.04 6.77
C HIS A 571 5.15 21.29 6.13
N LEU A 572 5.79 22.43 6.41
CA LEU A 572 7.15 22.72 5.96
C LEU A 572 8.19 21.76 6.58
N ARG A 573 7.97 21.33 7.82
CA ARG A 573 8.81 20.30 8.47
C ARG A 573 8.62 18.94 7.82
N MET A 574 7.38 18.56 7.51
CA MET A 574 7.07 17.33 6.78
C MET A 574 7.72 17.31 5.39
N GLN A 575 7.71 18.44 4.68
CA GLN A 575 8.40 18.57 3.39
C GLN A 575 9.90 18.25 3.51
N ARG A 576 10.59 18.90 4.46
CA ARG A 576 12.03 18.66 4.69
C ARG A 576 12.34 17.22 5.11
N LEU A 577 11.41 16.57 5.82
CA LEU A 577 11.52 15.14 6.14
C LEU A 577 11.36 14.27 4.90
N LEU A 578 10.37 14.54 4.05
CA LEU A 578 10.17 13.80 2.81
C LEU A 578 11.36 13.94 1.85
N ASP A 579 12.01 15.09 1.79
CA ASP A 579 13.23 15.30 0.98
C ASP A 579 14.37 14.32 1.35
N LEU A 580 14.41 13.85 2.60
CA LEU A 580 15.38 12.86 3.10
C LEU A 580 14.92 11.41 2.91
N ILE A 581 13.64 11.19 2.62
CA ILE A 581 12.99 9.88 2.67
C ILE A 581 12.61 9.38 1.26
N SER A 582 11.79 10.16 0.55
CA SER A 582 11.01 9.74 -0.62
C SER A 582 11.76 9.76 -1.96
N PRO A 583 12.56 10.80 -2.31
CA PRO A 583 13.13 10.91 -3.64
C PRO A 583 13.96 9.68 -4.04
N LEU A 584 13.69 9.14 -5.25
CA LEU A 584 14.43 8.02 -5.81
C LEU A 584 15.44 8.51 -6.85
N ASN A 585 16.69 8.61 -6.45
CA ASN A 585 17.80 9.05 -7.30
C ASN A 585 18.47 7.86 -8.02
N LEU A 586 18.43 6.66 -7.42
CA LEU A 586 19.00 5.43 -7.98
C LEU A 586 17.97 4.65 -8.82
N THR A 587 17.75 5.05 -10.08
CA THR A 587 16.71 4.46 -10.93
C THR A 587 17.19 3.28 -11.78
N ASP A 588 18.36 3.39 -12.42
CA ASP A 588 18.91 2.37 -13.33
C ASP A 588 20.03 1.53 -12.67
N PRO A 589 19.79 0.24 -12.40
CA PRO A 589 20.79 -0.69 -11.86
C PRO A 589 22.05 -0.88 -12.71
N LEU A 590 21.95 -0.68 -14.03
CA LEU A 590 23.06 -0.89 -14.96
C LEU A 590 23.91 0.37 -15.15
N ALA A 591 23.43 1.52 -14.66
CA ALA A 591 24.15 2.78 -14.77
C ALA A 591 25.41 2.78 -13.90
N PRO A 592 26.53 3.37 -14.36
CA PRO A 592 27.74 3.52 -13.55
C PRO A 592 27.52 4.29 -12.24
N GLU A 593 26.46 5.11 -12.22
CA GLU A 593 26.04 5.95 -11.10
C GLU A 593 25.41 5.12 -9.95
N PHE A 594 24.98 3.87 -10.22
CA PHE A 594 24.30 2.99 -9.25
C PHE A 594 25.28 2.42 -8.24
N GLN A 595 25.67 3.26 -7.28
CA GLN A 595 26.68 2.95 -6.27
C GLN A 595 26.16 3.33 -4.89
N LYS A 596 26.54 2.54 -3.86
CA LYS A 596 26.24 2.86 -2.46
C LYS A 596 26.67 4.28 -2.04
N ALA A 597 27.70 4.83 -2.67
CA ALA A 597 28.21 6.18 -2.43
C ALA A 597 27.26 7.31 -2.87
N ARG A 598 26.21 6.98 -3.62
CA ARG A 598 25.22 7.93 -4.14
C ARG A 598 23.83 7.73 -3.55
N CYS A 599 23.70 6.92 -2.50
CA CYS A 599 22.46 6.87 -1.73
C CYS A 599 22.33 8.19 -0.95
N LEU A 600 21.32 9.00 -1.28
CA LEU A 600 21.06 10.27 -0.61
C LEU A 600 19.82 10.21 0.29
N THR A 601 18.87 9.34 -0.04
CA THR A 601 17.60 9.17 0.68
C THR A 601 17.44 7.75 1.24
N LEU A 602 16.45 7.55 2.11
CA LEU A 602 16.07 6.20 2.55
C LEU A 602 15.58 5.33 1.38
N HIS A 603 14.86 5.90 0.42
CA HIS A 603 14.40 5.18 -0.78
C HIS A 603 15.59 4.69 -1.64
N ASP A 604 16.66 5.48 -1.77
CA ASP A 604 17.87 5.05 -2.47
C ASP A 604 18.53 3.84 -1.78
N ILE A 605 18.59 3.83 -0.44
CA ILE A 605 19.13 2.70 0.33
C ILE A 605 18.28 1.44 0.09
N ILE A 606 16.95 1.56 0.19
CA ILE A 606 16.01 0.45 -0.06
C ILE A 606 16.24 -0.12 -1.46
N ARG A 607 16.32 0.76 -2.47
CA ARG A 607 16.51 0.37 -3.86
C ARG A 607 17.86 -0.31 -4.10
N TYR A 608 18.93 0.25 -3.55
CA TYR A 608 20.27 -0.33 -3.63
C TYR A 608 20.31 -1.72 -2.97
N CYS A 609 19.80 -1.85 -1.74
CA CYS A 609 19.79 -3.12 -1.02
C CYS A 609 18.98 -4.20 -1.76
N HIS A 610 17.81 -3.85 -2.30
CA HIS A 610 17.00 -4.76 -3.10
C HIS A 610 17.78 -5.27 -4.30
N GLU A 611 18.36 -4.38 -5.11
CA GLU A 611 19.08 -4.78 -6.31
C GLU A 611 20.32 -5.64 -6.00
N GLN A 612 21.10 -5.26 -4.98
CA GLN A 612 22.25 -6.05 -4.55
C GLN A 612 21.86 -7.43 -4.01
N SER A 613 20.72 -7.54 -3.32
CA SER A 613 20.24 -8.83 -2.82
C SER A 613 19.91 -9.80 -3.95
N VAL A 614 19.30 -9.31 -5.04
CA VAL A 614 18.99 -10.13 -6.23
C VAL A 614 20.27 -10.57 -6.93
N GLN A 615 21.25 -9.67 -7.10
CA GLN A 615 22.54 -10.02 -7.69
C GLN A 615 23.29 -11.08 -6.87
N GLU A 616 23.25 -10.97 -5.54
CA GLU A 616 23.90 -11.90 -4.62
C GLU A 616 23.22 -13.28 -4.62
N MET A 617 21.89 -13.35 -4.80
CA MET A 617 21.18 -14.62 -5.00
C MET A 617 21.50 -15.25 -6.35
N PHE A 618 21.68 -14.46 -7.40
CA PHE A 618 22.05 -14.98 -8.71
C PHE A 618 23.48 -15.57 -8.74
N ALA A 619 24.44 -14.91 -8.09
CA ALA A 619 25.82 -15.39 -8.01
C ALA A 619 25.93 -16.73 -7.26
N PHE A 620 25.05 -16.96 -6.28
CA PHE A 620 25.04 -18.13 -5.41
C PHE A 620 24.84 -19.47 -6.16
N GLY A 621 24.04 -19.50 -7.23
CA GLY A 621 23.74 -20.74 -7.98
C GLY A 621 24.93 -21.39 -8.71
N LYS A 622 26.12 -20.78 -8.70
CA LYS A 622 27.30 -21.23 -9.45
C LYS A 622 28.28 -22.10 -8.65
N ASP A 623 28.09 -22.28 -7.34
CA ASP A 623 29.03 -23.00 -6.48
C ASP A 623 28.87 -24.54 -6.48
N VAL A 624 30.00 -25.25 -6.52
CA VAL A 624 30.11 -26.71 -6.80
C VAL A 624 29.88 -27.60 -5.57
N ASP A 625 29.96 -27.04 -4.35
CA ASP A 625 29.82 -27.78 -3.09
C ASP A 625 28.40 -28.31 -2.81
N ALA A 626 27.39 -27.85 -3.58
CA ALA A 626 26.02 -28.32 -3.49
C ALA A 626 25.83 -29.80 -3.90
N ALA A 627 26.79 -30.41 -4.61
CA ALA A 627 26.66 -31.77 -5.14
C ALA A 627 26.48 -32.87 -4.07
N GLN A 628 26.92 -32.65 -2.82
CA GLN A 628 26.86 -33.66 -1.76
C GLN A 628 25.47 -33.87 -1.15
N HIS A 629 24.59 -32.87 -1.20
CA HIS A 629 23.26 -32.90 -0.57
C HIS A 629 22.12 -32.91 -1.59
N ALA A 630 22.44 -32.96 -2.88
CA ALA A 630 21.47 -32.85 -3.94
C ALA A 630 20.81 -34.19 -4.26
N LEU A 631 19.48 -34.18 -4.32
CA LEU A 631 18.67 -35.36 -4.62
C LEU A 631 18.51 -35.50 -6.13
N ARG A 632 18.84 -36.67 -6.67
CA ARG A 632 18.65 -36.95 -8.08
C ARG A 632 17.16 -37.10 -8.39
N LEU A 633 16.63 -36.25 -9.25
CA LEU A 633 15.26 -36.35 -9.74
C LEU A 633 15.17 -37.33 -10.90
N LYS A 634 14.12 -38.15 -10.90
CA LYS A 634 13.74 -38.91 -12.09
C LYS A 634 12.97 -37.99 -13.03
N VAL A 635 13.55 -37.78 -14.22
CA VAL A 635 13.05 -36.85 -15.24
C VAL A 635 12.77 -37.60 -16.54
N SER A 636 11.78 -37.14 -17.30
CA SER A 636 11.38 -37.71 -18.59
C SER A 636 12.28 -37.26 -19.75
N ILE A 637 13.03 -36.16 -19.59
CA ILE A 637 13.97 -35.61 -20.59
C ILE A 637 15.39 -36.13 -20.34
N PRO A 638 16.25 -36.22 -21.39
CA PRO A 638 17.62 -36.74 -21.29
C PRO A 638 18.60 -35.75 -20.62
N VAL A 639 18.31 -35.35 -19.38
CA VAL A 639 19.20 -34.55 -18.54
C VAL A 639 19.38 -35.21 -17.18
N GLN A 640 20.54 -35.05 -16.56
CA GLN A 640 20.74 -35.44 -15.17
C GLN A 640 20.37 -34.24 -14.30
N LEU A 641 19.21 -34.27 -13.64
CA LEU A 641 18.76 -33.19 -12.76
C LEU A 641 18.87 -33.60 -11.29
N TYR A 642 19.51 -32.75 -10.52
CA TYR A 642 19.59 -32.82 -9.08
C TYR A 642 18.85 -31.63 -8.48
N ALA A 643 18.11 -31.84 -7.40
CA ALA A 643 17.38 -30.78 -6.72
C ALA A 643 17.73 -30.72 -5.24
N LEU A 644 17.78 -29.51 -4.71
CA LEU A 644 18.07 -29.20 -3.31
C LEU A 644 16.91 -28.42 -2.71
N ASP A 645 16.45 -28.86 -1.54
CA ASP A 645 15.44 -28.15 -0.77
C ASP A 645 16.10 -27.03 0.06
N LEU A 646 15.67 -25.79 -0.19
CA LEU A 646 16.07 -24.63 0.60
C LEU A 646 15.13 -24.39 1.79
N ASP A 647 13.81 -24.61 1.61
CA ASP A 647 12.74 -24.50 2.62
C ASP A 647 11.39 -24.85 1.95
N ASP A 648 10.74 -25.96 2.32
CA ASP A 648 9.42 -26.38 1.79
C ASP A 648 9.37 -26.48 0.24
N GLY A 649 10.49 -26.83 -0.39
CA GLY A 649 10.62 -27.01 -1.84
C GLY A 649 10.04 -28.33 -2.34
N PHE A 650 9.92 -29.33 -1.47
CA PHE A 650 9.34 -30.65 -1.76
C PHE A 650 8.06 -30.91 -0.96
N ARG A 651 7.25 -31.88 -1.42
CA ARG A 651 6.08 -32.33 -0.65
C ARG A 651 6.49 -32.97 0.68
N THR A 652 5.67 -32.75 1.71
CA THR A 652 5.87 -33.31 3.06
C THR A 652 5.75 -34.84 3.07
N GLY A 653 6.62 -35.52 3.82
CA GLY A 653 6.54 -36.97 4.07
C GLY A 653 7.42 -37.86 3.18
N LEU A 654 8.23 -37.27 2.30
CA LEU A 654 9.22 -37.99 1.49
C LEU A 654 10.46 -38.40 2.31
N THR A 655 11.04 -39.53 1.95
CA THR A 655 12.19 -40.16 2.60
C THR A 655 13.27 -40.55 1.59
N THR A 656 14.48 -40.82 2.06
CA THR A 656 15.62 -41.28 1.25
C THR A 656 15.41 -42.63 0.56
N CYS A 657 14.35 -43.35 0.91
CA CYS A 657 13.95 -44.61 0.27
C CYS A 657 13.01 -44.40 -0.93
N ASP A 658 12.47 -43.18 -1.12
CA ASP A 658 11.49 -42.90 -2.16
C ASP A 658 12.18 -42.59 -3.50
N GLU A 659 11.63 -43.10 -4.62
CA GLU A 659 12.01 -42.63 -5.96
C GLU A 659 11.38 -41.25 -6.20
N ILE A 660 12.14 -40.18 -5.95
CA ILE A 660 11.67 -38.79 -6.10
C ILE A 660 11.60 -38.39 -7.58
N ASN A 661 10.44 -37.91 -8.00
CA ASN A 661 10.21 -37.42 -9.35
C ASN A 661 9.94 -35.90 -9.36
N VAL A 662 9.87 -35.32 -10.55
CA VAL A 662 9.62 -33.88 -10.75
C VAL A 662 8.27 -33.40 -10.21
N HIS A 663 7.25 -34.25 -10.13
CA HIS A 663 5.93 -33.92 -9.60
C HIS A 663 5.89 -33.89 -8.06
N ASP A 664 6.95 -34.38 -7.40
CA ASP A 664 7.13 -34.33 -5.94
C ASP A 664 7.73 -32.98 -5.47
N VAL A 665 8.22 -32.16 -6.40
CA VAL A 665 8.69 -30.79 -6.13
C VAL A 665 7.46 -29.89 -5.93
N ALA A 666 7.36 -29.22 -4.79
CA ALA A 666 6.24 -28.35 -4.43
C ALA A 666 6.42 -26.89 -4.90
N SER A 667 7.62 -26.53 -5.36
CA SER A 667 7.95 -25.20 -5.88
C SER A 667 7.10 -24.80 -7.08
N VAL A 668 6.33 -23.71 -6.93
CA VAL A 668 5.49 -23.14 -7.98
C VAL A 668 6.31 -22.75 -9.23
N PRO A 669 7.41 -21.98 -9.12
CA PRO A 669 8.20 -21.62 -10.30
C PRO A 669 8.86 -22.83 -10.97
N PHE A 670 9.27 -23.86 -10.22
CA PHE A 670 9.81 -25.10 -10.78
C PHE A 670 8.76 -25.82 -11.63
N GLN A 671 7.55 -26.02 -11.10
CA GLN A 671 6.48 -26.73 -11.81
C GLN A 671 6.11 -26.01 -13.11
N ALA A 672 5.99 -24.68 -13.08
CA ALA A 672 5.68 -23.88 -14.26
C ALA A 672 6.76 -24.00 -15.35
N LEU A 673 8.04 -23.85 -14.98
CA LEU A 673 9.15 -24.01 -15.93
C LEU A 673 9.23 -25.45 -16.47
N TRP A 674 9.02 -26.44 -15.60
CA TRP A 674 9.07 -27.86 -15.96
C TRP A 674 7.94 -28.25 -16.92
N GLN A 675 6.73 -27.72 -16.72
CA GLN A 675 5.61 -27.91 -17.64
C GLN A 675 5.97 -27.51 -19.08
N GLY A 676 6.76 -26.43 -19.23
CA GLY A 676 7.28 -26.02 -20.53
C GLY A 676 8.34 -26.95 -21.11
N LEU A 677 9.29 -27.39 -20.28
CA LEU A 677 10.35 -28.33 -20.70
C LEU A 677 9.81 -29.72 -21.08
N ALA A 678 8.76 -30.16 -20.39
CA ALA A 678 8.07 -31.43 -20.62
C ALA A 678 6.89 -31.31 -21.59
N HIS A 679 6.75 -30.15 -22.26
CA HIS A 679 5.62 -29.92 -23.15
C HIS A 679 5.53 -30.98 -24.26
N PRO A 680 4.35 -31.58 -24.53
CA PRO A 680 4.19 -32.67 -25.51
C PRO A 680 4.66 -32.35 -26.94
N GLY A 681 4.64 -31.07 -27.32
CA GLY A 681 5.14 -30.63 -28.62
C GLY A 681 6.67 -30.65 -28.77
N LEU A 682 7.43 -30.94 -27.71
CA LEU A 682 8.89 -31.06 -27.75
C LEU A 682 9.31 -32.52 -27.94
N ASN A 683 10.10 -32.79 -28.98
CA ASN A 683 10.60 -34.13 -29.27
C ASN A 683 12.01 -34.36 -28.69
N TRP A 684 12.11 -35.27 -27.73
CA TRP A 684 13.38 -35.61 -27.06
C TRP A 684 14.01 -36.92 -27.57
N THR A 685 13.29 -37.77 -28.31
CA THR A 685 13.71 -39.13 -28.71
C THR A 685 14.37 -39.20 -30.08
N SER A 686 14.12 -38.25 -30.98
CA SER A 686 14.41 -38.35 -32.43
C SER A 686 15.87 -38.25 -32.89
N ASN A 687 16.87 -38.00 -32.01
CA ASN A 687 18.23 -37.63 -32.45
C ASN A 687 19.40 -38.51 -32.00
N ILE A 688 19.16 -39.67 -31.37
CA ILE A 688 20.26 -40.59 -31.03
C ILE A 688 20.80 -41.30 -32.30
N ALA A 689 19.95 -41.57 -33.30
CA ALA A 689 20.36 -42.27 -34.53
C ALA A 689 20.94 -41.35 -35.63
N SER A 690 20.48 -40.10 -35.75
CA SER A 690 20.93 -39.13 -36.77
C SER A 690 22.28 -38.49 -36.43
N SER A 691 22.61 -38.36 -35.15
CA SER A 691 23.86 -37.73 -34.70
C SER A 691 25.10 -38.63 -34.81
N ALA A 692 24.95 -39.96 -34.91
CA ALA A 692 26.10 -40.88 -34.98
C ALA A 692 27.03 -40.59 -36.17
N ARG A 693 26.48 -40.17 -37.33
CA ARG A 693 27.28 -39.80 -38.52
C ARG A 693 28.03 -38.47 -38.36
N GLY A 694 27.44 -37.47 -37.70
CA GLY A 694 28.09 -36.18 -37.41
C GLY A 694 29.04 -36.23 -36.21
N PHE A 695 28.76 -37.12 -35.26
CA PHE A 695 29.61 -37.41 -34.11
C PHE A 695 30.90 -38.10 -34.53
N LEU A 696 30.83 -39.08 -35.43
CA LEU A 696 32.01 -39.73 -36.02
C LEU A 696 32.92 -38.73 -36.77
N SER A 697 32.38 -37.67 -37.38
CA SER A 697 33.22 -36.63 -38.01
C SER A 697 33.85 -35.69 -36.98
N LEU A 698 33.15 -35.32 -35.90
CA LEU A 698 33.67 -34.43 -34.86
C LEU A 698 34.75 -35.09 -33.98
N VAL A 699 34.57 -36.36 -33.61
CA VAL A 699 35.58 -37.14 -32.85
C VAL A 699 36.86 -37.35 -33.69
N SER A 700 36.75 -37.36 -35.01
CA SER A 700 37.91 -37.50 -35.90
C SER A 700 38.77 -36.24 -36.04
N THR A 701 38.29 -35.09 -35.55
CA THR A 701 38.94 -33.78 -35.76
C THR A 701 39.66 -33.19 -34.54
N ASN A 702 39.54 -33.74 -33.33
CA ASN A 702 40.22 -33.21 -32.15
C ASN A 702 40.52 -34.27 -31.07
N PRO A 703 41.77 -34.77 -30.95
CA PRO A 703 42.14 -35.79 -29.95
C PRO A 703 42.49 -35.23 -28.56
N GLU A 704 42.58 -33.90 -28.37
CA GLU A 704 43.20 -33.28 -27.18
C GLU A 704 42.26 -32.85 -26.04
N SER A 705 40.93 -33.02 -26.15
CA SER A 705 40.04 -32.74 -25.02
C SER A 705 40.03 -33.89 -24.03
N GLY A 706 40.61 -33.65 -22.86
CA GLY A 706 40.78 -34.59 -21.75
C GLY A 706 39.53 -35.36 -21.33
N ARG A 707 39.81 -36.54 -20.74
CA ARG A 707 38.88 -37.56 -20.26
C ARG A 707 37.89 -37.04 -19.19
N GLU A 708 36.67 -37.61 -19.26
CA GLU A 708 35.56 -37.69 -18.26
C GLU A 708 34.35 -36.74 -18.34
N ASP A 709 34.42 -35.55 -18.96
CA ASP A 709 33.27 -34.60 -18.99
C ASP A 709 32.53 -34.47 -20.34
N ALA A 710 32.78 -35.40 -21.27
CA ALA A 710 32.22 -35.34 -22.62
C ALA A 710 30.92 -36.15 -22.76
N LEU A 711 29.81 -35.62 -22.22
CA LEU A 711 28.38 -35.81 -22.61
C LEU A 711 27.47 -35.54 -21.40
N GLY A 712 26.95 -34.31 -21.26
CA GLY A 712 25.83 -33.99 -20.36
C GLY A 712 26.16 -33.99 -18.85
N GLY A 713 26.90 -32.98 -18.39
CA GLY A 713 27.15 -32.76 -16.96
C GLY A 713 25.87 -32.53 -16.14
N ALA A 714 25.94 -32.74 -14.83
CA ALA A 714 24.82 -32.60 -13.90
C ALA A 714 24.19 -31.19 -13.94
N SER A 715 22.86 -31.14 -13.93
CA SER A 715 22.04 -29.95 -13.76
C SER A 715 21.56 -29.88 -12.32
N TYR A 716 21.46 -28.68 -11.75
CA TYR A 716 21.12 -28.46 -10.34
C TYR A 716 19.97 -27.47 -10.21
N ALA A 717 18.99 -27.77 -9.37
CA ALA A 717 17.88 -26.90 -9.00
C ALA A 717 17.90 -26.65 -7.49
N PHE A 718 17.91 -25.39 -7.08
CA PHE A 718 17.64 -24.98 -5.70
C PHE A 718 16.19 -24.51 -5.64
N VAL A 719 15.40 -25.14 -4.77
CA VAL A 719 13.95 -24.92 -4.72
C VAL A 719 13.47 -24.61 -3.31
N SER A 720 12.58 -23.63 -3.21
CA SER A 720 11.65 -23.45 -2.09
C SER A 720 10.23 -23.43 -2.67
N ARG A 721 9.21 -23.28 -1.83
CA ARG A 721 7.82 -23.16 -2.27
C ARG A 721 7.60 -22.11 -3.38
N ASP A 722 8.24 -20.96 -3.27
CA ASP A 722 8.06 -19.78 -4.11
C ASP A 722 9.32 -19.37 -4.89
N TYR A 723 10.47 -20.03 -4.67
CA TYR A 723 11.73 -19.71 -5.33
C TYR A 723 12.30 -20.89 -6.13
N LEU A 724 12.94 -20.58 -7.26
CA LEU A 724 13.67 -21.49 -8.11
C LEU A 724 14.98 -20.86 -8.57
N ASN A 725 16.09 -21.55 -8.36
CA ASN A 725 17.32 -21.34 -9.11
C ASN A 725 17.69 -22.63 -9.84
N LEU A 726 17.52 -22.67 -11.16
CA LEU A 726 17.83 -23.83 -12.00
C LEU A 726 19.04 -23.54 -12.89
N ASN A 727 20.08 -24.35 -12.73
CA ASN A 727 21.21 -24.43 -13.66
C ASN A 727 21.07 -25.70 -14.48
N ILE A 728 20.68 -25.56 -15.74
CA ILE A 728 20.43 -26.69 -16.63
C ILE A 728 21.48 -26.75 -17.75
N ARG A 729 21.99 -27.96 -17.99
CA ARG A 729 22.97 -28.27 -19.03
C ARG A 729 22.33 -29.15 -20.11
N PHE A 730 22.24 -28.63 -21.33
CA PHE A 730 21.76 -29.38 -22.50
C PHE A 730 22.92 -29.67 -23.45
N GLY A 731 23.59 -30.82 -23.27
CA GLY A 731 24.81 -31.13 -24.03
C GLY A 731 25.91 -30.11 -23.76
N TYR A 732 26.08 -29.14 -24.67
CA TYR A 732 27.11 -28.08 -24.62
C TYR A 732 26.57 -26.67 -24.33
N HIS A 733 25.28 -26.53 -24.02
CA HIS A 733 24.67 -25.27 -23.65
C HIS A 733 24.41 -25.22 -22.15
N LEU A 734 24.61 -24.05 -21.54
CA LEU A 734 24.31 -23.78 -20.15
C LEU A 734 23.24 -22.68 -20.08
N ALA A 735 22.17 -22.96 -19.34
CA ALA A 735 21.14 -21.98 -19.02
C ALA A 735 20.97 -21.90 -17.50
N THR A 736 20.86 -20.69 -16.98
CA THR A 736 20.52 -20.42 -15.59
C THR A 736 19.20 -19.66 -15.54
N VAL A 737 18.21 -20.20 -14.85
CA VAL A 737 16.92 -19.56 -14.58
C VAL A 737 16.81 -19.29 -13.09
N ASP A 738 16.59 -18.03 -12.71
CA ASP A 738 16.36 -17.60 -11.33
C ASP A 738 15.00 -16.93 -11.23
N ALA A 739 14.12 -17.41 -10.36
CA ALA A 739 12.75 -16.93 -10.28
C ALA A 739 12.21 -16.94 -8.85
N LEU A 740 11.55 -15.85 -8.47
CA LEU A 740 10.70 -15.76 -7.28
C LEU A 740 9.26 -15.55 -7.75
N CYS A 741 8.38 -16.49 -7.44
CA CYS A 741 7.00 -16.57 -7.89
C CYS A 741 6.06 -16.85 -6.69
N GLY A 742 5.79 -15.79 -5.95
CA GLY A 742 4.92 -15.76 -4.79
C GLY A 742 3.60 -15.01 -5.05
N PRO A 743 2.77 -14.84 -4.00
CA PRO A 743 1.48 -14.17 -4.08
C PRO A 743 1.60 -12.64 -4.26
N ASP A 744 2.74 -12.05 -3.93
CA ASP A 744 2.97 -10.60 -4.05
C ASP A 744 3.61 -10.25 -5.40
N PRO A 745 2.89 -9.56 -6.30
CA PRO A 745 3.42 -9.18 -7.60
C PRO A 745 4.67 -8.31 -7.53
N GLU A 746 4.82 -7.44 -6.52
CA GLU A 746 5.94 -6.50 -6.46
C GLU A 746 7.29 -7.17 -6.21
N LEU A 747 7.27 -8.35 -5.59
CA LEU A 747 8.46 -9.15 -5.31
C LEU A 747 8.80 -10.13 -6.44
N ASN A 748 7.82 -10.43 -7.30
CA ASN A 748 7.94 -11.46 -8.31
C ASN A 748 8.92 -11.07 -9.43
N TYR A 749 9.82 -11.99 -9.77
CA TYR A 749 10.76 -11.82 -10.88
C TYR A 749 11.15 -13.15 -11.52
N VAL A 750 11.63 -13.06 -12.75
CA VAL A 750 12.36 -14.13 -13.44
C VAL A 750 13.54 -13.53 -14.19
N THR A 751 14.68 -14.20 -14.08
CA THR A 751 15.92 -13.87 -14.77
C THR A 751 16.43 -15.12 -15.48
N LEU A 752 16.79 -14.97 -16.75
CA LEU A 752 17.37 -16.02 -17.59
C LEU A 752 18.76 -15.57 -18.08
N HIS A 753 19.75 -16.41 -17.86
CA HIS A 753 21.07 -16.30 -18.48
C HIS A 753 21.32 -17.51 -19.36
N PHE A 754 21.78 -17.28 -20.59
CA PHE A 754 22.00 -18.35 -21.55
C PHE A 754 23.30 -18.15 -22.32
N ALA A 755 24.15 -19.19 -22.39
CA ALA A 755 25.41 -19.17 -23.12
C ALA A 755 25.88 -20.57 -23.55
N GLY A 756 26.78 -20.63 -24.54
CA GLY A 756 27.53 -21.84 -24.93
C GLY A 756 27.03 -22.55 -26.20
N GLY A 757 27.81 -23.50 -26.73
CA GLY A 757 27.52 -24.30 -27.93
C GLY A 757 28.78 -24.68 -28.73
N VAL A 758 28.72 -25.76 -29.53
CA VAL A 758 29.87 -26.30 -30.30
C VAL A 758 29.88 -25.85 -31.77
N ALA A 759 28.79 -25.25 -32.25
CA ALA A 759 28.68 -24.76 -33.61
C ALA A 759 29.54 -23.51 -33.88
N PRO A 760 29.81 -23.18 -35.16
CA PRO A 760 30.46 -21.93 -35.55
C PRO A 760 29.78 -20.69 -34.95
N TYR A 761 30.55 -19.63 -34.70
CA TYR A 761 30.06 -18.38 -34.09
C TYR A 761 28.78 -17.86 -34.74
N PHE A 762 28.70 -17.88 -36.08
CA PHE A 762 27.55 -17.43 -36.84
C PHE A 762 26.24 -18.16 -36.44
N SER A 763 26.23 -19.49 -36.41
CA SER A 763 25.04 -20.27 -36.07
C SER A 763 24.65 -20.13 -34.60
N ARG A 764 25.63 -19.94 -33.69
CA ARG A 764 25.35 -19.63 -32.29
C ARG A 764 24.71 -18.25 -32.12
N SER A 765 25.16 -17.25 -32.88
CA SER A 765 24.56 -15.91 -32.89
C SER A 765 23.13 -15.92 -33.42
N LEU A 766 22.82 -16.67 -34.49
CA LEU A 766 21.45 -16.79 -35.00
C LEU A 766 20.49 -17.38 -33.96
N ARG A 767 20.92 -18.42 -33.24
CA ARG A 767 20.11 -18.99 -32.16
C ARG A 767 19.93 -18.02 -31.01
N ALA A 768 20.99 -17.30 -30.64
CA ALA A 768 20.88 -16.31 -29.58
C ALA A 768 19.91 -15.17 -29.97
N GLN A 769 19.90 -14.78 -31.25
CA GLN A 769 18.92 -13.82 -31.80
C GLN A 769 17.49 -14.36 -31.76
N TYR A 770 17.25 -15.61 -32.18
CA TYR A 770 15.93 -16.27 -32.06
C TYR A 770 15.42 -16.26 -30.62
N MET A 771 16.24 -16.73 -29.68
CA MET A 771 15.85 -16.75 -28.27
C MET A 771 15.58 -15.34 -27.73
N ALA A 772 16.44 -14.37 -28.07
CA ALA A 772 16.25 -12.98 -27.67
C ALA A 772 14.95 -12.40 -28.22
N GLU A 773 14.56 -12.73 -29.46
CA GLU A 773 13.34 -12.21 -30.08
C GLU A 773 12.07 -12.83 -29.48
N VAL A 774 12.08 -14.13 -29.19
CA VAL A 774 11.01 -14.79 -28.43
C VAL A 774 10.87 -14.18 -27.03
N LEU A 775 11.98 -14.01 -26.30
CA LEU A 775 11.98 -13.44 -24.94
C LEU A 775 11.44 -11.99 -24.93
N LYS A 776 11.85 -11.15 -25.88
CA LYS A 776 11.28 -9.79 -26.02
C LYS A 776 9.77 -9.83 -26.25
N ARG A 777 9.28 -10.72 -27.12
CA ARG A 777 7.85 -10.86 -27.42
C ARG A 777 7.05 -11.42 -26.23
N LEU A 778 7.71 -12.15 -25.33
CA LEU A 778 7.15 -12.57 -24.03
C LEU A 778 7.16 -11.46 -22.95
N GLY A 779 7.82 -10.32 -23.22
CA GLY A 779 7.87 -9.17 -22.31
C GLY A 779 9.14 -9.04 -21.47
N TYR A 780 10.19 -9.82 -21.75
CA TYR A 780 11.48 -9.67 -21.08
C TYR A 780 12.23 -8.41 -21.53
N THR A 781 12.94 -7.79 -20.59
CA THR A 781 14.05 -6.90 -20.91
C THR A 781 15.27 -7.76 -21.25
N VAL A 782 15.74 -7.71 -22.50
CA VAL A 782 16.81 -8.58 -23.01
C VAL A 782 18.06 -7.80 -23.38
N THR A 783 19.21 -8.23 -22.89
CA THR A 783 20.55 -7.79 -23.29
C THR A 783 21.26 -8.94 -24.01
N LEU A 784 21.71 -8.69 -25.25
CA LEU A 784 22.44 -9.66 -26.07
C LEU A 784 23.88 -9.18 -26.27
N ARG A 785 24.87 -9.99 -25.87
CA ARG A 785 26.31 -9.72 -26.07
C ARG A 785 26.98 -10.91 -26.76
N GLY A 786 27.05 -10.87 -28.08
CA GLY A 786 27.54 -12.01 -28.87
C GLY A 786 26.53 -13.16 -28.84
N ASP A 787 26.88 -14.26 -28.18
CA ASP A 787 26.01 -15.43 -27.95
C ASP A 787 25.50 -15.53 -26.50
N LEU A 788 25.88 -14.59 -25.63
CA LEU A 788 25.37 -14.45 -24.27
C LEU A 788 24.06 -13.68 -24.26
N ILE A 789 23.02 -14.28 -23.68
CA ILE A 789 21.73 -13.63 -23.41
C ILE A 789 21.59 -13.43 -21.91
N GLU A 790 21.24 -12.21 -21.52
CA GLU A 790 20.76 -11.87 -20.18
C GLU A 790 19.36 -11.28 -20.33
N ALA A 791 18.35 -11.93 -19.75
CA ALA A 791 16.97 -11.52 -19.86
C ALA A 791 16.33 -11.46 -18.47
N SER A 792 15.54 -10.41 -18.20
CA SER A 792 14.78 -10.32 -16.94
C SER A 792 13.39 -9.73 -17.13
N GLN A 793 12.46 -10.18 -16.29
CA GLN A 793 11.10 -9.64 -16.17
C GLN A 793 10.73 -9.59 -14.69
N LYS A 794 10.10 -8.49 -14.26
CA LYS A 794 9.79 -8.20 -12.85
C LYS A 794 8.33 -7.71 -12.75
N ARG A 795 7.75 -7.76 -11.55
CA ARG A 795 6.43 -7.19 -11.22
C ARG A 795 5.22 -7.83 -11.94
N LEU A 796 5.23 -9.15 -12.04
CA LEU A 796 4.09 -9.91 -12.56
C LEU A 796 3.32 -10.57 -11.42
N ASP A 797 2.00 -10.67 -11.54
CA ASP A 797 1.23 -11.55 -10.65
C ASP A 797 1.66 -13.02 -10.83
N GLN A 798 1.36 -13.85 -9.83
CA GLN A 798 1.81 -15.24 -9.79
C GLN A 798 1.35 -16.06 -11.02
N THR A 799 0.16 -15.79 -11.56
CA THR A 799 -0.40 -16.54 -12.70
C THR A 799 0.33 -16.15 -13.99
N SER A 800 0.52 -14.85 -14.21
CA SER A 800 1.27 -14.33 -15.36
C SER A 800 2.73 -14.80 -15.34
N LEU A 801 3.38 -14.81 -14.17
CA LEU A 801 4.77 -15.28 -14.06
C LEU A 801 4.88 -16.80 -14.31
N GLN A 802 3.93 -17.61 -13.85
CA GLN A 802 3.87 -19.04 -14.18
C GLN A 802 3.73 -19.25 -15.70
N PHE A 803 2.89 -18.47 -16.38
CA PHE A 803 2.75 -18.54 -17.83
C PHE A 803 4.08 -18.20 -18.53
N VAL A 804 4.75 -17.13 -18.11
CA VAL A 804 6.04 -16.72 -18.67
C VAL A 804 7.12 -17.79 -18.44
N LEU A 805 7.14 -18.43 -17.26
CA LEU A 805 8.04 -19.54 -16.95
C LEU A 805 7.76 -20.78 -17.81
N ASP A 806 6.49 -21.15 -18.04
CA ASP A 806 6.13 -22.22 -18.98
C ASP A 806 6.67 -21.93 -20.38
N GLN A 807 6.42 -20.74 -20.93
CA GLN A 807 6.94 -20.35 -22.24
C GLN A 807 8.48 -20.35 -22.28
N THR A 808 9.13 -19.94 -21.19
CA THR A 808 10.59 -20.00 -21.06
C THR A 808 11.11 -21.44 -21.09
N GLY A 809 10.41 -22.36 -20.43
CA GLY A 809 10.71 -23.79 -20.49
C GLY A 809 10.61 -24.35 -21.91
N ARG A 810 9.54 -24.00 -22.63
CA ARG A 810 9.36 -24.40 -24.04
C ARG A 810 10.46 -23.83 -24.94
N LEU A 811 10.86 -22.58 -24.71
CA LEU A 811 11.94 -21.93 -25.45
C LEU A 811 13.27 -22.65 -25.25
N LEU A 812 13.61 -22.98 -23.99
CA LEU A 812 14.82 -23.74 -23.68
C LEU A 812 14.82 -25.12 -24.33
N GLY A 813 13.68 -25.81 -24.35
CA GLY A 813 13.53 -27.10 -25.03
C GLY A 813 13.68 -27.01 -26.55
N SER A 814 13.01 -26.05 -27.19
CA SER A 814 13.02 -25.87 -28.65
C SER A 814 14.35 -25.32 -29.18
N ALA A 815 15.13 -24.61 -28.37
CA ALA A 815 16.41 -24.03 -28.76
C ALA A 815 17.58 -25.04 -28.81
N ARG A 816 17.33 -26.30 -28.46
CA ARG A 816 18.34 -27.37 -28.42
C ARG A 816 18.79 -27.75 -29.84
N LEU A 817 20.11 -27.78 -30.08
CA LEU A 817 20.72 -28.12 -31.39
C LEU A 817 20.32 -27.23 -32.57
N LEU A 818 19.59 -26.14 -32.31
CA LEU A 818 19.22 -25.14 -33.32
C LEU A 818 20.44 -24.46 -33.95
N ASP A 819 21.56 -24.41 -33.24
CA ASP A 819 22.85 -23.93 -33.74
C ASP A 819 23.45 -24.85 -34.81
N MET A 820 22.90 -26.04 -35.05
CA MET A 820 23.25 -26.93 -36.17
C MET A 820 22.22 -26.92 -37.32
N ALA A 821 21.04 -26.35 -37.11
CA ALA A 821 19.94 -26.34 -38.08
C ALA A 821 19.66 -24.97 -38.70
N MET A 822 19.90 -23.88 -37.96
CA MET A 822 19.76 -22.53 -38.50
C MET A 822 21.00 -22.12 -39.28
N ASN A 823 20.76 -21.77 -40.54
CA ASN A 823 21.79 -21.40 -41.50
C ASN A 823 21.59 -19.98 -42.06
N SER A 824 20.48 -19.31 -41.72
CA SER A 824 20.13 -17.99 -42.27
C SER A 824 19.37 -17.10 -41.27
N PRO A 825 19.51 -15.77 -41.35
CA PRO A 825 18.74 -14.83 -40.53
C PRO A 825 17.22 -14.89 -40.76
N GLU A 826 16.76 -15.26 -41.94
CA GLU A 826 15.34 -15.36 -42.28
C GLU A 826 14.63 -16.43 -41.42
N GLN A 827 15.35 -17.51 -41.10
CA GLN A 827 14.85 -18.58 -40.22
C GLN A 827 14.63 -18.12 -38.78
N VAL A 828 15.28 -17.04 -38.34
CA VAL A 828 15.05 -16.47 -36.99
C VAL A 828 13.62 -15.99 -36.86
N VAL A 829 13.10 -15.29 -37.87
CA VAL A 829 11.72 -14.80 -37.90
C VAL A 829 10.75 -15.97 -38.04
N GLU A 830 11.01 -16.88 -38.98
CA GLU A 830 10.20 -18.08 -39.20
C GLU A 830 10.03 -18.92 -37.93
N PHE A 831 11.14 -19.18 -37.22
CA PHE A 831 11.11 -19.99 -36.00
C PHE A 831 10.48 -19.23 -34.83
N THR A 832 10.66 -17.90 -34.78
CA THR A 832 9.96 -17.07 -33.79
C THR A 832 8.44 -17.17 -33.98
N ASP A 833 7.93 -17.05 -35.20
CA ASP A 833 6.50 -17.19 -35.46
C ASP A 833 6.00 -18.62 -35.23
N ALA A 834 6.76 -19.64 -35.67
CA ALA A 834 6.45 -21.04 -35.41
C ALA A 834 6.34 -21.35 -33.90
N PHE A 835 7.21 -20.76 -33.07
CA PHE A 835 7.16 -20.90 -31.61
C PHE A 835 5.81 -20.43 -31.03
N PHE A 836 5.32 -19.26 -31.45
CA PHE A 836 4.03 -18.72 -30.99
C PHE A 836 2.82 -19.42 -31.62
N GLU A 837 3.00 -20.11 -32.74
CA GLU A 837 2.01 -21.04 -33.33
C GLU A 837 1.99 -22.42 -32.65
N GLY A 838 2.85 -22.65 -31.65
CA GLY A 838 2.93 -23.94 -30.94
C GLY A 838 3.66 -25.04 -31.70
N ARG A 839 4.49 -24.67 -32.71
CA ARG A 839 5.36 -25.58 -33.46
C ARG A 839 6.78 -25.49 -32.91
N TYR A 840 7.21 -26.51 -32.16
CA TYR A 840 8.50 -26.50 -31.45
C TYR A 840 9.56 -27.45 -32.01
N ASP A 841 9.21 -28.35 -32.95
CA ASP A 841 10.17 -29.23 -33.63
C ASP A 841 10.51 -28.65 -35.01
N TYR A 842 11.74 -28.16 -35.14
CA TYR A 842 12.25 -27.51 -36.36
C TYR A 842 13.07 -28.46 -37.25
N HIS A 843 13.28 -29.71 -36.84
CA HIS A 843 14.22 -30.62 -37.50
C HIS A 843 13.56 -31.60 -38.48
N GLN A 844 12.25 -31.82 -38.38
CA GLN A 844 11.52 -32.69 -39.31
C GLN A 844 10.73 -31.85 -40.34
N PRO A 845 10.83 -32.15 -41.65
CA PRO A 845 9.94 -31.56 -42.64
C PRO A 845 8.49 -31.95 -42.31
N ALA A 846 7.56 -31.02 -42.47
CA ALA A 846 6.14 -31.28 -42.23
C ALA A 846 5.66 -32.45 -43.12
N ASP A 847 5.24 -33.54 -42.49
CA ASP A 847 4.56 -34.65 -43.18
C ASP A 847 3.12 -34.22 -43.46
N PRO A 848 2.72 -34.03 -44.74
CA PRO A 848 1.36 -33.59 -45.08
C PRO A 848 0.29 -34.62 -44.69
N ASP A 849 0.67 -35.89 -44.48
CA ASP A 849 -0.25 -36.94 -44.08
C ASP A 849 -0.36 -37.08 -42.55
N ALA A 850 0.46 -36.36 -41.76
CA ALA A 850 0.38 -36.42 -40.30
C ALA A 850 -0.87 -35.71 -39.76
N PRO A 851 -1.53 -36.25 -38.71
CA PRO A 851 -2.73 -35.65 -38.16
C PRO A 851 -2.41 -34.37 -37.36
N GLU A 852 -2.74 -33.21 -37.94
CA GLU A 852 -2.41 -31.88 -37.41
C GLU A 852 -2.93 -31.58 -35.99
N THR A 853 -4.00 -32.26 -35.56
CA THR A 853 -4.62 -32.07 -34.24
C THR A 853 -3.91 -32.80 -33.10
N TYR A 854 -2.77 -33.45 -33.35
CA TYR A 854 -2.02 -34.24 -32.36
C TYR A 854 -0.54 -33.84 -32.29
N TYR A 855 0.06 -34.01 -31.11
CA TYR A 855 1.49 -34.13 -30.91
C TYR A 855 1.86 -35.62 -30.99
N LEU A 856 2.79 -35.98 -31.87
CA LEU A 856 3.13 -37.37 -32.17
C LEU A 856 4.36 -37.81 -31.38
N ILE A 857 4.15 -38.62 -30.34
CA ILE A 857 5.19 -39.18 -29.48
C ILE A 857 5.47 -40.63 -29.95
N ASN A 858 6.36 -40.74 -30.95
CA ASN A 858 6.68 -41.97 -31.67
C ASN A 858 5.47 -42.59 -32.42
N GLY A 859 5.71 -43.55 -33.32
CA GLY A 859 4.65 -44.13 -34.15
C GLY A 859 4.56 -43.53 -35.55
N TYR A 860 4.08 -44.33 -36.50
CA TYR A 860 3.69 -43.86 -37.82
C TYR A 860 2.20 -43.54 -37.83
N TRP A 861 1.86 -42.26 -37.61
CA TRP A 861 0.49 -41.77 -37.54
C TRP A 861 0.13 -41.03 -38.81
N ARG A 862 -1.01 -41.38 -39.43
CA ARG A 862 -1.48 -40.75 -40.66
C ARG A 862 -2.98 -40.46 -40.63
N LYS A 863 -3.38 -39.39 -41.31
CA LYS A 863 -4.79 -39.13 -41.61
C LYS A 863 -5.24 -40.06 -42.74
N VAL A 864 -6.33 -40.77 -42.54
CA VAL A 864 -6.94 -41.64 -43.55
C VAL A 864 -8.45 -41.47 -43.57
N THR A 865 -9.11 -42.00 -44.59
CA THR A 865 -10.57 -42.05 -44.68
C THR A 865 -11.03 -43.50 -44.64
N ASP A 866 -11.81 -43.88 -43.61
CA ASP A 866 -12.46 -45.20 -43.50
C ASP A 866 -13.98 -45.01 -43.73
N ALA A 867 -14.53 -45.65 -44.76
CA ALA A 867 -15.97 -45.60 -45.07
C ALA A 867 -16.58 -44.17 -45.13
N GLN A 868 -15.88 -43.22 -45.76
CA GLN A 868 -16.26 -41.80 -45.91
C GLN A 868 -16.21 -40.94 -44.62
N GLU A 869 -15.64 -41.44 -43.52
CA GLU A 869 -15.33 -40.64 -42.34
C GLU A 869 -13.82 -40.46 -42.16
N ASP A 870 -13.41 -39.28 -41.67
CA ASP A 870 -12.03 -38.98 -41.30
C ASP A 870 -11.60 -39.84 -40.09
N ALA A 871 -10.47 -40.51 -40.21
CA ALA A 871 -9.88 -41.34 -39.18
C ALA A 871 -8.36 -41.10 -39.06
N VAL A 872 -7.81 -41.47 -37.92
CA VAL A 872 -6.37 -41.49 -37.66
C VAL A 872 -5.91 -42.94 -37.65
N LEU A 873 -4.95 -43.27 -38.50
CA LEU A 873 -4.32 -44.58 -38.57
C LEU A 873 -2.99 -44.52 -37.83
N GLN A 874 -2.78 -45.47 -36.93
CA GLN A 874 -1.44 -45.84 -36.51
C GLN A 874 -1.03 -47.10 -37.26
N ASP A 875 0.05 -47.00 -38.05
CA ASP A 875 0.56 -48.11 -38.85
C ASP A 875 1.76 -48.77 -38.15
N GLY A 876 1.48 -49.79 -37.34
CA GLY A 876 2.49 -50.63 -36.71
C GLY A 876 3.18 -51.61 -37.66
N SER A 877 2.74 -51.78 -38.91
CA SER A 877 3.33 -52.78 -39.82
C SER A 877 4.80 -52.50 -40.14
N GLN A 878 5.22 -51.23 -40.07
CA GLN A 878 6.61 -50.83 -40.25
C GLN A 878 7.52 -51.30 -39.11
N PHE A 879 6.96 -51.57 -37.92
CA PHE A 879 7.68 -52.16 -36.80
C PHE A 879 8.23 -53.56 -37.15
N ALA A 880 7.45 -54.37 -37.89
CA ALA A 880 7.85 -55.68 -38.39
C ALA A 880 8.98 -55.62 -39.44
N SER A 881 9.23 -54.46 -40.06
CA SER A 881 10.32 -54.26 -41.02
C SER A 881 11.68 -53.89 -40.39
N LEU A 882 11.68 -53.41 -39.13
CA LEU A 882 12.88 -53.04 -38.39
C LEU A 882 13.56 -54.23 -37.69
N GLY A 883 12.81 -55.31 -37.42
CA GLY A 883 13.32 -56.57 -36.89
C GLY A 883 12.80 -57.76 -37.71
N SER A 884 13.69 -58.48 -38.39
CA SER A 884 13.37 -59.55 -39.33
C SER A 884 12.38 -60.59 -38.77
N VAL A 885 11.13 -60.57 -39.25
CA VAL A 885 10.11 -61.62 -39.02
C VAL A 885 10.63 -63.02 -39.39
N ALA A 886 11.58 -63.09 -40.34
CA ALA A 886 12.27 -64.32 -40.71
C ALA A 886 13.18 -64.91 -39.61
N ALA A 887 13.79 -64.08 -38.74
CA ALA A 887 14.62 -64.57 -37.64
C ALA A 887 13.75 -65.08 -36.46
N ALA A 888 12.60 -64.45 -36.22
CA ALA A 888 11.67 -64.84 -35.16
C ALA A 888 11.01 -66.20 -35.43
N GLN A 889 10.54 -66.45 -36.66
CA GLN A 889 9.92 -67.72 -37.05
C GLN A 889 10.92 -68.88 -37.13
N THR A 890 12.20 -68.61 -37.44
CA THR A 890 13.24 -69.65 -37.58
C THR A 890 13.87 -70.03 -36.24
N MET A 891 13.98 -69.11 -35.28
CA MET A 891 14.53 -69.40 -33.93
C MET A 891 13.53 -70.05 -32.97
N GLY A 892 12.21 -69.85 -33.16
CA GLY A 892 11.17 -70.47 -32.32
C GLY A 892 11.14 -72.01 -32.36
N ARG A 893 11.73 -72.63 -33.38
CA ARG A 893 11.87 -74.10 -33.49
C ARG A 893 13.11 -74.67 -32.79
N LEU A 894 14.07 -73.84 -32.38
CA LEU A 894 15.38 -74.29 -31.90
C LEU A 894 15.63 -74.08 -30.40
N ILE A 895 14.94 -73.13 -29.74
CA ILE A 895 15.24 -72.77 -28.34
C ILE A 895 13.94 -72.54 -27.57
N GLY A 896 13.46 -73.57 -26.87
CA GLY A 896 12.31 -73.46 -25.96
C GLY A 896 12.60 -72.56 -24.74
N LYS A 897 11.53 -72.08 -24.07
CA LYS A 897 11.42 -71.27 -22.82
C LYS A 897 12.38 -70.09 -22.55
N ARG A 898 13.64 -70.09 -23.00
CA ARG A 898 14.59 -68.96 -22.90
C ARG A 898 14.41 -67.87 -23.97
N TYR A 899 13.53 -68.11 -24.94
CA TYR A 899 13.22 -67.13 -25.98
C TYR A 899 12.41 -65.95 -25.43
N GLN A 900 11.50 -66.16 -24.47
CA GLN A 900 10.75 -65.09 -23.81
C GLN A 900 11.65 -64.16 -22.98
N GLU A 901 12.60 -64.70 -22.22
CA GLU A 901 13.54 -63.89 -21.43
C GLU A 901 14.50 -63.07 -22.30
N PHE A 902 14.97 -63.62 -23.44
CA PHE A 902 15.79 -62.88 -24.40
C PHE A 902 15.01 -61.78 -25.11
N LEU A 903 13.73 -62.04 -25.42
CA LEU A 903 12.80 -61.07 -25.99
C LEU A 903 12.44 -59.94 -25.01
N ASP A 904 12.35 -60.21 -23.70
CA ASP A 904 12.17 -59.18 -22.66
C ASP A 904 13.42 -58.29 -22.46
N THR A 905 14.60 -58.78 -22.87
CA THR A 905 15.89 -58.05 -22.75
C THR A 905 16.18 -57.17 -23.96
N ILE A 906 15.56 -57.46 -25.11
CA ILE A 906 15.59 -56.59 -26.28
C ILE A 906 14.40 -55.63 -26.13
N GLU A 907 14.63 -54.32 -26.20
CA GLU A 907 13.63 -53.23 -26.11
C GLU A 907 12.46 -53.32 -27.15
N ALA A 908 12.37 -54.41 -27.91
CA ALA A 908 11.34 -54.71 -28.91
C ALA A 908 9.91 -54.89 -28.34
N TYR A 909 9.74 -55.04 -27.02
CA TYR A 909 8.40 -55.07 -26.38
C TYR A 909 7.95 -53.72 -25.77
N TYR A 910 8.80 -52.68 -25.83
CA TYR A 910 8.54 -51.34 -25.26
C TYR A 910 8.20 -50.27 -26.30
N TYR A 911 7.69 -50.67 -27.47
CA TYR A 911 7.20 -49.73 -28.46
C TYR A 911 5.72 -49.40 -28.20
N PHE A 912 5.49 -48.20 -27.67
CA PHE A 912 4.16 -47.66 -27.36
C PHE A 912 3.91 -46.37 -28.16
N PRO A 913 3.44 -46.46 -29.42
CA PRO A 913 3.00 -45.28 -30.16
C PRO A 913 1.97 -44.49 -29.37
N LEU A 914 2.21 -43.19 -29.22
CA LEU A 914 1.32 -42.28 -28.51
C LEU A 914 1.09 -41.01 -29.35
N ALA A 915 -0.17 -40.67 -29.60
CA ALA A 915 -0.56 -39.40 -30.22
C ALA A 915 -1.38 -38.58 -29.22
N ILE A 916 -0.83 -37.48 -28.72
CA ILE A 916 -1.46 -36.63 -27.71
C ILE A 916 -2.29 -35.56 -28.41
N ALA A 917 -3.59 -35.49 -28.12
CA ALA A 917 -4.45 -34.50 -28.75
C ALA A 917 -4.06 -33.08 -28.30
N LYS A 918 -3.96 -32.13 -29.23
CA LYS A 918 -3.77 -30.71 -28.93
C LYS A 918 -4.98 -30.20 -28.13
N ASP A 919 -4.76 -29.24 -27.24
CA ASP A 919 -5.79 -28.61 -26.38
C ASP A 919 -6.57 -29.58 -25.46
N SER A 920 -6.05 -30.79 -25.24
CA SER A 920 -6.70 -31.86 -24.47
C SER A 920 -6.42 -31.84 -22.96
N LEU A 921 -5.66 -30.84 -22.47
CA LEU A 921 -5.36 -30.72 -21.04
C LEU A 921 -6.65 -30.58 -20.22
N MET A 922 -6.90 -31.52 -19.30
CA MET A 922 -8.07 -31.54 -18.44
C MET A 922 -7.78 -32.16 -17.06
N GLY A 923 -8.58 -31.79 -16.05
CA GLY A 923 -8.53 -32.34 -14.69
C GLY A 923 -9.54 -33.47 -14.50
N ASN A 924 -10.79 -33.09 -14.19
CA ASN A 924 -11.93 -34.01 -14.16
C ASN A 924 -12.66 -33.93 -15.51
N GLY A 925 -13.01 -35.08 -16.08
CA GLY A 925 -13.62 -35.09 -17.39
C GLY A 925 -13.98 -36.46 -17.92
N VAL A 926 -14.54 -36.45 -19.12
CA VAL A 926 -14.88 -37.63 -19.91
C VAL A 926 -14.13 -37.56 -21.23
N ALA A 927 -13.45 -38.65 -21.58
CA ALA A 927 -12.80 -38.83 -22.86
C ALA A 927 -13.39 -40.04 -23.56
N HIS A 928 -13.71 -39.87 -24.84
CA HIS A 928 -14.43 -40.84 -25.65
C HIS A 928 -13.77 -40.97 -27.01
N VAL A 929 -13.57 -42.21 -27.50
CA VAL A 929 -12.99 -42.46 -28.82
C VAL A 929 -13.50 -43.78 -29.40
N GLN A 930 -13.67 -43.83 -30.73
CA GLN A 930 -13.93 -45.08 -31.43
C GLN A 930 -12.62 -45.68 -31.93
N VAL A 931 -12.42 -46.97 -31.67
CA VAL A 931 -11.20 -47.73 -31.96
C VAL A 931 -11.55 -48.94 -32.81
N LYS A 932 -10.80 -49.16 -33.89
CA LYS A 932 -10.93 -50.34 -34.77
C LYS A 932 -9.56 -51.02 -34.91
N PRO A 933 -9.30 -52.08 -34.12
CA PRO A 933 -8.08 -52.88 -34.27
C PRO A 933 -8.14 -53.67 -35.58
N VAL A 934 -7.26 -53.38 -36.54
CA VAL A 934 -7.32 -53.94 -37.90
C VAL A 934 -6.49 -55.22 -38.03
N SER A 935 -5.22 -55.17 -37.62
CA SER A 935 -4.28 -56.30 -37.74
C SER A 935 -3.08 -56.14 -36.81
N GLY A 936 -2.32 -57.22 -36.63
CA GLY A 936 -1.04 -57.28 -35.92
C GLY A 936 -0.73 -58.74 -35.58
N ASP A 937 0.55 -59.11 -35.52
CA ASP A 937 1.01 -60.48 -35.20
C ASP A 937 1.48 -60.60 -33.75
N ILE A 938 2.06 -59.53 -33.18
CA ILE A 938 2.52 -59.46 -31.78
C ILE A 938 1.42 -58.89 -30.90
N ASP A 939 0.77 -57.81 -31.35
CA ASP A 939 -0.33 -57.17 -30.64
C ASP A 939 -1.34 -56.58 -31.63
N GLN A 940 -2.61 -56.53 -31.24
CA GLN A 940 -3.70 -55.96 -32.02
C GLN A 940 -4.54 -55.10 -31.08
N ALA A 941 -3.87 -54.09 -30.52
CA ALA A 941 -4.42 -53.22 -29.49
C ALA A 941 -4.67 -51.80 -29.98
N GLY A 942 -5.66 -51.19 -29.35
CA GLY A 942 -5.93 -49.77 -29.46
C GLY A 942 -6.52 -49.27 -28.15
N GLY A 943 -6.13 -48.07 -27.75
CA GLY A 943 -6.54 -47.52 -26.47
C GLY A 943 -6.57 -46.01 -26.42
N LEU A 944 -7.19 -45.54 -25.34
CA LEU A 944 -7.29 -44.15 -24.95
C LEU A 944 -6.27 -43.91 -23.83
N ALA A 945 -5.31 -43.02 -24.07
CA ALA A 945 -4.40 -42.52 -23.04
C ALA A 945 -4.98 -41.27 -22.38
N PHE A 946 -4.91 -41.16 -21.06
CA PHE A 946 -5.47 -40.04 -20.31
C PHE A 946 -4.65 -39.76 -19.04
N GLY A 947 -4.85 -38.57 -18.46
CA GLY A 947 -4.04 -38.12 -17.33
C GLY A 947 -2.55 -38.04 -17.68
N ILE A 948 -2.23 -37.72 -18.94
CA ILE A 948 -0.84 -37.67 -19.43
C ILE A 948 -0.17 -36.42 -18.87
N ARG A 949 0.75 -36.60 -17.92
CA ARG A 949 1.54 -35.50 -17.34
C ARG A 949 2.83 -35.29 -18.10
N ASP A 950 3.45 -36.38 -18.49
CA ASP A 950 4.62 -36.49 -19.37
C ASP A 950 4.53 -37.85 -20.10
N TRP A 951 5.40 -38.10 -21.08
CA TRP A 951 5.38 -39.35 -21.88
C TRP A 951 5.79 -40.60 -21.10
N ASP A 952 6.14 -40.50 -19.82
CA ASP A 952 6.48 -41.62 -18.95
C ASP A 952 5.42 -41.87 -17.85
N ASN A 953 4.48 -40.93 -17.66
CA ASN A 953 3.50 -40.93 -16.58
C ASN A 953 2.09 -40.63 -17.08
N TYR A 954 1.30 -41.68 -17.31
CA TYR A 954 -0.06 -41.60 -17.83
C TYR A 954 -0.86 -42.88 -17.55
N PHE A 955 -2.17 -42.85 -17.78
CA PHE A 955 -3.03 -44.03 -17.77
C PHE A 955 -3.45 -44.40 -19.19
N VAL A 956 -3.70 -45.68 -19.43
CA VAL A 956 -4.22 -46.19 -20.71
C VAL A 956 -5.35 -47.15 -20.46
N PHE A 957 -6.50 -46.89 -21.06
CA PHE A 957 -7.56 -47.87 -21.21
C PHE A 957 -7.49 -48.46 -22.61
N ARG A 958 -7.12 -49.75 -22.74
CA ARG A 958 -6.95 -50.43 -24.02
C ARG A 958 -7.90 -51.61 -24.20
N ILE A 959 -8.20 -51.92 -25.46
CA ILE A 959 -8.77 -53.20 -25.90
C ILE A 959 -7.76 -53.93 -26.80
N ASN A 960 -7.82 -55.26 -26.84
CA ASN A 960 -7.00 -56.08 -27.71
C ASN A 960 -7.81 -57.24 -28.31
N ALA A 961 -7.78 -57.35 -29.65
CA ALA A 961 -8.54 -58.35 -30.41
C ALA A 961 -7.87 -59.72 -30.55
N LEU A 962 -6.56 -59.83 -30.28
CA LEU A 962 -5.82 -61.10 -30.23
C LEU A 962 -5.98 -61.79 -28.87
N GLU A 963 -5.99 -61.01 -27.80
CA GLU A 963 -6.06 -61.51 -26.41
C GLU A 963 -7.49 -61.57 -25.86
N ASP A 964 -8.49 -61.03 -26.58
CA ASP A 964 -9.89 -60.90 -26.13
C ASP A 964 -9.99 -60.31 -24.71
N ASN A 965 -9.31 -59.18 -24.50
CA ASN A 965 -9.30 -58.49 -23.21
C ASN A 965 -9.38 -56.97 -23.33
N ALA A 966 -9.80 -56.35 -22.23
CA ALA A 966 -9.71 -54.93 -21.98
C ALA A 966 -8.90 -54.69 -20.70
N ILE A 967 -7.91 -53.80 -20.75
CA ILE A 967 -6.97 -53.57 -19.63
C ILE A 967 -6.83 -52.08 -19.34
N LEU A 968 -6.80 -51.74 -18.04
CA LEU A 968 -6.31 -50.46 -17.54
C LEU A 968 -4.84 -50.58 -17.13
N PHE A 969 -3.97 -49.88 -17.87
CA PHE A 969 -2.57 -49.70 -17.51
C PHE A 969 -2.33 -48.36 -16.84
N GLU A 970 -1.37 -48.35 -15.92
CA GLU A 970 -0.73 -47.14 -15.42
C GLU A 970 0.75 -47.17 -15.78
N PHE A 971 1.23 -46.12 -16.42
CA PHE A 971 2.64 -45.87 -16.63
C PHE A 971 3.15 -45.00 -15.48
N ARG A 972 4.14 -45.52 -14.74
CA ARG A 972 4.87 -44.78 -13.70
C ARG A 972 6.35 -44.77 -14.08
N ASN A 973 6.83 -43.60 -14.47
CA ASN A 973 8.22 -43.39 -14.88
C ASN A 973 8.68 -44.39 -15.97
N GLY A 974 7.87 -44.54 -17.02
CA GLY A 974 8.11 -45.45 -18.15
C GLY A 974 7.82 -46.92 -17.85
N LYS A 975 7.65 -47.31 -16.58
CA LYS A 975 7.28 -48.67 -16.19
C LYS A 975 5.77 -48.85 -16.29
N ARG A 976 5.35 -49.85 -17.07
CA ARG A 976 3.94 -50.25 -17.22
C ARG A 976 3.50 -51.11 -16.03
N LEU A 977 2.44 -50.69 -15.35
CA LEU A 977 1.77 -51.40 -14.26
C LEU A 977 0.35 -51.76 -14.71
N GLN A 978 -0.03 -53.03 -14.61
CA GLN A 978 -1.40 -53.47 -14.86
C GLN A 978 -2.25 -53.23 -13.61
N ARG A 979 -3.36 -52.51 -13.74
CA ARG A 979 -4.26 -52.20 -12.62
C ARG A 979 -5.49 -53.08 -12.60
N GLN A 980 -6.12 -53.28 -13.75
CA GLN A 980 -7.31 -54.11 -13.89
C GLN A 980 -7.38 -54.71 -15.29
N GLU A 981 -7.88 -55.94 -15.40
CA GLU A 981 -8.08 -56.66 -16.65
C GLU A 981 -9.47 -57.32 -16.63
N VAL A 982 -10.13 -57.32 -17.78
CA VAL A 982 -11.41 -57.98 -18.01
C VAL A 982 -11.31 -58.76 -19.31
N GLU A 983 -11.51 -60.07 -19.24
CA GLU A 983 -11.65 -60.92 -20.44
C GLU A 983 -13.02 -60.65 -21.09
N ILE A 984 -13.00 -60.18 -22.33
CA ILE A 984 -14.19 -59.83 -23.10
C ILE A 984 -13.89 -59.97 -24.59
N PRO A 985 -14.74 -60.66 -25.39
CA PRO A 985 -14.48 -60.82 -26.82
C PRO A 985 -14.39 -59.47 -27.55
N ILE A 986 -13.29 -59.24 -28.27
CA ILE A 986 -13.06 -58.01 -29.05
C ILE A 986 -12.97 -58.36 -30.53
N ALA A 987 -14.01 -58.00 -31.30
CA ALA A 987 -14.06 -58.27 -32.74
C ALA A 987 -13.00 -57.45 -33.52
N ALA A 988 -12.03 -58.13 -34.12
CA ALA A 988 -11.09 -57.53 -35.07
C ALA A 988 -11.82 -56.92 -36.28
N GLY A 989 -11.28 -55.82 -36.82
CA GLY A 989 -11.82 -55.13 -38.00
C GLY A 989 -13.17 -54.41 -37.78
N SER A 990 -13.68 -54.38 -36.54
CA SER A 990 -14.92 -53.71 -36.16
C SER A 990 -14.64 -52.49 -35.28
N TRP A 991 -15.53 -51.50 -35.31
CA TRP A 991 -15.45 -50.32 -34.45
C TRP A 991 -15.96 -50.64 -33.05
N HIS A 992 -15.17 -50.29 -32.04
CA HIS A 992 -15.49 -50.37 -30.62
C HIS A 992 -15.45 -48.99 -30.00
N ASP A 993 -16.36 -48.73 -29.09
CA ASP A 993 -16.51 -47.45 -28.42
C ASP A 993 -15.83 -47.48 -27.05
N LEU A 994 -14.77 -46.69 -26.85
CA LEU A 994 -14.03 -46.60 -25.59
C LEU A 994 -14.33 -45.27 -24.93
N ARG A 995 -14.77 -45.32 -23.67
CA ARG A 995 -15.05 -44.13 -22.86
C ARG A 995 -14.41 -44.25 -21.49
N VAL A 996 -13.71 -43.21 -21.06
CA VAL A 996 -13.15 -43.09 -19.71
C VAL A 996 -13.72 -41.85 -19.05
N GLU A 997 -14.31 -42.03 -17.87
CA GLU A 997 -14.65 -40.96 -16.94
C GLU A 997 -13.60 -40.94 -15.83
N HIS A 998 -13.02 -39.78 -15.54
CA HIS A 998 -12.11 -39.63 -14.42
C HIS A 998 -12.41 -38.37 -13.61
N GLY A 999 -12.47 -38.52 -12.29
CA GLY A 999 -12.70 -37.44 -11.34
C GLY A 999 -12.58 -37.93 -9.89
N ASP A 1000 -12.13 -37.06 -8.99
CA ASP A 1000 -12.02 -37.33 -7.54
C ASP A 1000 -11.21 -38.60 -7.19
N GLY A 1001 -10.21 -38.91 -8.02
CA GLY A 1001 -9.36 -40.09 -7.88
C GLY A 1001 -9.99 -41.40 -8.35
N GLU A 1002 -11.21 -41.38 -8.88
CA GLU A 1002 -11.88 -42.56 -9.46
C GLU A 1002 -11.74 -42.56 -11.00
N ILE A 1003 -11.45 -43.72 -11.57
CA ILE A 1003 -11.43 -43.98 -13.02
C ILE A 1003 -12.54 -44.99 -13.32
N ARG A 1004 -13.46 -44.66 -14.23
CA ARG A 1004 -14.48 -45.59 -14.75
C ARG A 1004 -14.29 -45.74 -16.25
N ALA A 1005 -14.10 -46.98 -16.72
CA ALA A 1005 -13.96 -47.26 -18.15
C ALA A 1005 -15.15 -48.07 -18.67
N TYR A 1006 -15.61 -47.67 -19.85
CA TYR A 1006 -16.75 -48.25 -20.54
C TYR A 1006 -16.32 -48.71 -21.93
N LEU A 1007 -16.88 -49.85 -22.35
CA LEU A 1007 -16.75 -50.40 -23.68
C LEU A 1007 -18.14 -50.56 -24.28
N ASN A 1008 -18.41 -49.95 -25.43
CA ASN A 1008 -19.72 -49.97 -26.08
C ASN A 1008 -20.85 -49.57 -25.11
N ASP A 1009 -20.66 -48.44 -24.43
CA ASP A 1009 -21.52 -47.87 -23.38
C ASP A 1009 -21.74 -48.73 -22.11
N SER A 1010 -21.14 -49.92 -22.05
CA SER A 1010 -21.22 -50.79 -20.88
C SER A 1010 -20.05 -50.52 -19.92
N PRO A 1011 -20.27 -50.24 -18.63
CA PRO A 1011 -19.18 -50.10 -17.67
C PRO A 1011 -18.50 -51.45 -17.47
N ILE A 1012 -17.18 -51.50 -17.68
CA ILE A 1012 -16.42 -52.76 -17.55
C ILE A 1012 -15.40 -52.73 -16.41
N MET A 1013 -14.93 -51.55 -15.98
CA MET A 1013 -13.96 -51.45 -14.87
C MET A 1013 -14.09 -50.13 -14.10
N THR A 1014 -13.70 -50.18 -12.83
CA THR A 1014 -13.64 -49.03 -11.93
C THR A 1014 -12.41 -49.17 -11.04
N HIS A 1015 -11.57 -48.15 -11.03
CA HIS A 1015 -10.29 -48.15 -10.32
C HIS A 1015 -10.09 -46.86 -9.54
N GLN A 1016 -9.70 -46.98 -8.27
CA GLN A 1016 -9.28 -45.84 -7.46
C GLN A 1016 -7.79 -45.57 -7.69
N ALA A 1017 -7.47 -44.42 -8.25
CA ALA A 1017 -6.11 -43.98 -8.48
C ALA A 1017 -5.51 -43.36 -7.21
N ASP A 1018 -4.27 -43.75 -6.89
CA ASP A 1018 -3.51 -43.22 -5.74
C ASP A 1018 -2.99 -41.78 -5.96
N ARG A 1019 -3.27 -41.16 -7.12
CA ARG A 1019 -2.74 -39.86 -7.52
C ARG A 1019 -3.76 -39.04 -8.36
N PRO A 1020 -3.63 -37.70 -8.39
CA PRO A 1020 -4.49 -36.83 -9.20
C PRO A 1020 -4.47 -37.20 -10.69
N LEU A 1021 -5.61 -37.10 -11.37
CA LEU A 1021 -5.79 -37.55 -12.77
C LEU A 1021 -5.70 -36.43 -13.82
N GLN A 1022 -5.10 -35.29 -13.44
CA GLN A 1022 -4.92 -34.14 -14.33
C GLN A 1022 -3.81 -34.41 -15.37
N GLY A 1023 -4.12 -34.13 -16.65
CA GLY A 1023 -3.17 -34.26 -17.75
C GLY A 1023 -3.83 -34.17 -19.14
N TYR A 1024 -3.04 -34.43 -20.19
CA TYR A 1024 -3.54 -34.51 -21.57
C TYR A 1024 -4.22 -35.85 -21.85
N VAL A 1025 -4.93 -35.91 -22.98
CA VAL A 1025 -5.59 -37.12 -23.51
C VAL A 1025 -5.05 -37.41 -24.91
N GLY A 1026 -4.93 -38.70 -25.25
CA GLY A 1026 -4.35 -39.13 -26.50
C GLY A 1026 -4.79 -40.52 -26.94
N LEU A 1027 -4.27 -40.92 -28.09
CA LEU A 1027 -4.45 -42.23 -28.70
C LEU A 1027 -3.22 -43.09 -28.44
N TRP A 1028 -3.41 -44.37 -28.16
CA TRP A 1028 -2.33 -45.27 -27.79
C TRP A 1028 -2.46 -46.62 -28.50
N THR A 1029 -1.32 -47.18 -28.91
CA THR A 1029 -1.22 -48.55 -29.44
C THR A 1029 0.03 -49.25 -28.91
N LYS A 1030 0.26 -50.49 -29.36
CA LYS A 1030 1.41 -51.29 -28.95
C LYS A 1030 2.01 -52.07 -30.11
N ALA A 1031 3.34 -52.15 -30.13
CA ALA A 1031 4.12 -52.99 -31.03
C ALA A 1031 3.72 -52.80 -32.51
N ASP A 1032 3.30 -53.88 -33.17
CA ASP A 1032 2.95 -53.93 -34.59
C ASP A 1032 1.46 -53.70 -34.87
N SER A 1033 0.68 -53.27 -33.87
CA SER A 1033 -0.75 -53.00 -34.02
C SER A 1033 -1.00 -52.02 -35.18
N VAL A 1034 -1.90 -52.39 -36.08
CA VAL A 1034 -2.48 -51.49 -37.07
C VAL A 1034 -3.88 -51.14 -36.60
N THR A 1035 -4.08 -49.90 -36.16
CA THR A 1035 -5.32 -49.50 -35.48
C THR A 1035 -5.82 -48.17 -36.00
N LEU A 1036 -7.12 -48.12 -36.28
CA LEU A 1036 -7.84 -46.91 -36.67
C LEU A 1036 -8.55 -46.28 -35.48
N PHE A 1037 -8.51 -44.95 -35.41
CA PHE A 1037 -9.18 -44.15 -34.40
C PHE A 1037 -10.05 -43.09 -35.07
N ARG A 1038 -11.22 -42.80 -34.50
CA ARG A 1038 -12.05 -41.66 -34.94
C ARG A 1038 -12.89 -41.11 -33.79
N LYS A 1039 -13.45 -39.91 -34.01
CA LYS A 1039 -14.41 -39.24 -33.11
C LYS A 1039 -13.88 -39.12 -31.67
N LEU A 1040 -12.64 -38.68 -31.49
CA LEU A 1040 -12.14 -38.34 -30.15
C LEU A 1040 -12.92 -37.12 -29.62
N GLN A 1041 -13.71 -37.31 -28.57
CA GLN A 1041 -14.51 -36.28 -27.93
C GLN A 1041 -14.10 -36.12 -26.47
N LEU A 1042 -13.93 -34.86 -26.06
CA LEU A 1042 -13.48 -34.49 -24.72
C LEU A 1042 -14.52 -33.60 -24.06
N GLN A 1043 -15.02 -33.98 -22.88
CA GLN A 1043 -15.92 -33.18 -22.08
C GLN A 1043 -15.24 -32.82 -20.76
N LYS A 1044 -14.86 -31.55 -20.60
CA LYS A 1044 -14.30 -31.02 -19.35
C LYS A 1044 -15.44 -30.80 -18.36
N MET A 1045 -15.36 -31.39 -17.17
CA MET A 1045 -16.31 -31.10 -16.09
C MET A 1045 -15.84 -29.84 -15.35
N SER A 1046 -16.71 -28.84 -15.23
CA SER A 1046 -16.40 -27.63 -14.47
C SER A 1046 -16.22 -27.99 -13.00
N THR A 1047 -15.05 -27.71 -12.44
CA THR A 1047 -14.85 -27.62 -10.99
C THR A 1047 -15.75 -26.50 -10.47
N GLY A 1048 -16.74 -26.85 -9.65
CA GLY A 1048 -17.55 -25.88 -8.91
C GLY A 1048 -16.72 -25.12 -7.87
#